data_AF-A0A662HAN2-F1
#
_entry.id   AF-A0A662HAN2-F1
#
_cell.length_a   1.000
_cell.length_b   1.000
_cell.length_c   1.000
_cell.angle_alpha   90.00
_cell.angle_beta   90.00
_cell.angle_gamma   90.00
#
_symmetry.space_group_name_H-M   'P 1'
#
loop_
_entity.id
_entity.type
_entity.pdbx_description
1 polymer ?
#
loop_
_entity_poly.entity_id
_entity_poly.type
_entity_poly.pdbx_seq_one_letter_code
_entity_poly.pdbx_strand_id
1 'polypeptide(L)'
;MSSKRGLQLVLSLERLRQITYRNYQRIALSATIGSPELAARYISGGSKVEVLEASGKKKYKVDVLYVNPLKEDEELASQVGVYPEVIARLRTIKKVVETHNGTIIFTNTRDTAELLSSRLKLMYGVEVYVHHGSLSKEERVSVENKFKNHEVRAVVATSSLELGIDIGHVDFVVQYMSPRQVTRLVQRVGRSGHFMDRTSAGAIIAFDLDDYLESLVIARRALNGDLEKSEFEECALDVLAHQIVGLTLEYGSLDIKRIYSVMAKAYPYRNLSLSTLRRLLNFMEKIKLIKTEDDIVRIGSRGLSYYFENASTIPDVPSYKVIDLVERRNVGKLDADFVASSLAEDSTFILGGKPWKVIQVEPEKEEVYVRRTKLELGEPPIWTGEDLPVPFKVAREVGALRRRIAEASGNVALLSEVMKEYGISNDSLNYVLRYIEEQAEKAGVIPSDRLILIEISGEHAVINTCIGSKGNETLGMIISYLLNSLYGASSIYRADPYRIALKASTFLSEEIFANIFSKLEEAINNIGDVVKRTNIYKLKFIQVARRLGVIEKGAEKKISQNIIKILQGTPVDEETLKEIISTRLDLKAVRWFVENLRSNKIRIVYRYSSLEEFSPMSASIYNRYAKLGILQEVPPVSVIVNVVKRRLENTRIRLFCLHCGEWYSEYRVKDVPENVSCLRCGSRALAVTSPRDEEVLSLVKRWKRGSKLSLDEEKKVKYLQQSAILFMSYGKKALMAIAGHGIGPNTAIRVLRASNDERELIVNILKAENMYAKTRQYWD
;
A
#
# COMPACT_ATOMS: atom_id res chain seq x y z
N MET A 1 -5.70 -15.83 13.31
CA MET A 1 -5.97 -14.68 14.20
C MET A 1 -5.85 -13.35 13.45
N SER A 2 -4.83 -13.17 12.63
CA SER A 2 -4.48 -11.94 11.90
C SER A 2 -5.36 -11.58 10.68
N SER A 3 -6.59 -12.08 10.60
CA SER A 3 -7.48 -11.80 9.46
C SER A 3 -8.95 -11.68 9.89
N LYS A 4 -9.77 -11.02 9.05
CA LYS A 4 -11.21 -10.90 9.26
C LYS A 4 -11.94 -12.24 9.37
N ARG A 5 -11.40 -13.32 8.79
CA ARG A 5 -11.89 -14.69 9.01
C ARG A 5 -11.79 -15.13 10.46
N GLY A 6 -10.71 -14.76 11.14
CA GLY A 6 -10.56 -15.01 12.57
C GLY A 6 -11.64 -14.28 13.38
N LEU A 7 -11.93 -13.02 13.02
CA LEU A 7 -12.97 -12.21 13.68
C LEU A 7 -14.36 -12.82 13.47
N GLN A 8 -14.62 -13.29 12.25
CA GLN A 8 -15.86 -14.00 11.91
C GLN A 8 -15.99 -15.27 12.75
N LEU A 9 -14.93 -16.08 12.84
CA LEU A 9 -14.92 -17.31 13.64
C LEU A 9 -15.25 -17.04 15.12
N VAL A 10 -14.59 -16.09 15.77
CA VAL A 10 -14.82 -15.84 17.20
C VAL A 10 -16.21 -15.29 17.49
N LEU A 11 -16.79 -14.47 16.60
CA LEU A 11 -18.17 -14.04 16.72
C LEU A 11 -19.16 -15.19 16.50
N SER A 12 -18.92 -16.05 15.51
CA SER A 12 -19.71 -17.27 15.29
C SER A 12 -19.66 -18.21 16.50
N LEU A 13 -18.52 -18.31 17.20
CA LEU A 13 -18.40 -19.07 18.44
C LEU A 13 -19.25 -18.46 19.57
N GLU A 14 -19.34 -17.13 19.70
CA GLU A 14 -20.25 -16.52 20.67
C GLU A 14 -21.74 -16.72 20.31
N ARG A 15 -22.08 -16.71 19.01
CA ARG A 15 -23.44 -17.08 18.54
C ARG A 15 -23.77 -18.54 18.85
N LEU A 16 -22.85 -19.47 18.57
CA LEU A 16 -23.01 -20.89 18.89
C LEU A 16 -23.25 -21.11 20.38
N ARG A 17 -22.59 -20.33 21.24
CA ARG A 17 -22.82 -20.37 22.69
C ARG A 17 -24.25 -19.98 23.07
N GLN A 18 -24.87 -19.06 22.34
CA GLN A 18 -26.27 -18.70 22.56
C GLN A 18 -27.21 -19.84 22.15
N ILE A 19 -26.95 -20.49 21.03
CA ILE A 19 -27.77 -21.60 20.51
C ILE A 19 -27.69 -22.82 21.42
N THR A 20 -26.52 -23.09 22.00
CA THR A 20 -26.31 -24.27 22.84
C THR A 20 -26.83 -24.11 24.27
N TYR A 21 -27.19 -22.89 24.69
CA TYR A 21 -27.61 -22.55 26.06
C TYR A 21 -26.62 -22.99 27.17
N ARG A 22 -25.37 -23.33 26.82
CA ARG A 22 -24.34 -23.76 27.75
C ARG A 22 -22.95 -23.34 27.27
N ASN A 23 -22.00 -23.33 28.20
CA ASN A 23 -20.60 -23.20 27.84
C ASN A 23 -20.12 -24.52 27.22
N TYR A 24 -19.27 -24.43 26.20
CA TYR A 24 -18.65 -25.59 25.56
C TYR A 24 -17.13 -25.40 25.53
N GLN A 25 -16.41 -26.52 25.51
CA GLN A 25 -14.96 -26.51 25.49
C GLN A 25 -14.44 -26.05 24.11
N ARG A 26 -13.47 -25.12 24.11
CA ARG A 26 -12.77 -24.67 22.91
C ARG A 26 -11.34 -25.20 22.97
N ILE A 27 -10.97 -26.01 21.98
CA ILE A 27 -9.59 -26.51 21.84
C ILE A 27 -9.01 -25.86 20.58
N ALA A 28 -7.89 -25.18 20.74
CA ALA A 28 -7.18 -24.52 19.65
C ALA A 28 -5.79 -25.12 19.50
N LEU A 29 -5.41 -25.44 18.27
CA LEU A 29 -4.11 -26.03 17.93
C LEU A 29 -3.34 -25.05 17.05
N SER A 30 -2.07 -24.83 17.37
CA SER A 30 -1.17 -24.01 16.57
C SER A 30 0.24 -24.58 16.65
N ALA A 31 0.92 -24.69 15.50
CA ALA A 31 2.29 -25.18 15.45
C ALA A 31 3.31 -24.11 15.88
N THR A 32 3.05 -22.85 15.53
CA THR A 32 3.92 -21.72 15.89
C THR A 32 3.07 -20.48 16.14
N ILE A 33 3.25 -19.89 17.32
CA ILE A 33 2.57 -18.64 17.66
C ILE A 33 3.48 -17.78 18.53
N GLY A 34 3.74 -16.55 18.09
CA GLY A 34 4.62 -15.63 18.84
C GLY A 34 3.95 -14.96 20.04
N SER A 35 2.66 -15.22 20.29
CA SER A 35 1.92 -14.68 21.44
C SER A 35 0.82 -15.65 21.91
N PRO A 36 1.19 -16.78 22.55
CA PRO A 36 0.26 -17.83 22.98
C PRO A 36 -0.88 -17.31 23.85
N GLU A 37 -0.59 -16.45 24.83
CA GLU A 37 -1.58 -15.91 25.77
C GLU A 37 -2.58 -15.00 25.05
N LEU A 38 -2.11 -14.25 24.06
CA LEU A 38 -3.00 -13.40 23.26
C LEU A 38 -3.95 -14.26 22.43
N ALA A 39 -3.45 -15.34 21.83
CA ALA A 39 -4.24 -16.27 21.05
C ALA A 39 -5.26 -17.03 21.92
N ALA A 40 -4.84 -17.42 23.13
CA ALA A 40 -5.70 -18.04 24.13
C ALA A 40 -6.85 -17.11 24.52
N ARG A 41 -6.56 -15.83 24.82
CA ARG A 41 -7.61 -14.82 25.06
C ARG A 41 -8.49 -14.60 23.84
N TYR A 42 -7.91 -14.57 22.65
CA TYR A 42 -8.63 -14.38 21.38
C TYR A 42 -9.71 -15.45 21.17
N ILE A 43 -9.36 -16.73 21.31
CA ILE A 43 -10.29 -17.84 21.05
C ILE A 43 -11.32 -18.04 22.17
N SER A 44 -10.99 -17.68 23.41
CA SER A 44 -11.83 -17.92 24.59
C SER A 44 -12.76 -16.77 24.96
N GLY A 45 -12.77 -15.69 24.19
CA GLY A 45 -13.52 -14.49 24.56
C GLY A 45 -12.95 -13.79 25.82
N GLY A 46 -11.65 -13.92 26.06
CA GLY A 46 -10.98 -13.34 27.24
C GLY A 46 -11.06 -14.17 28.51
N SER A 47 -11.67 -15.36 28.48
CA SER A 47 -11.68 -16.27 29.62
C SER A 47 -10.28 -16.82 29.90
N LYS A 48 -10.02 -17.28 31.14
CA LYS A 48 -8.78 -18.01 31.43
C LYS A 48 -8.77 -19.32 30.65
N VAL A 49 -7.64 -19.61 30.01
CA VAL A 49 -7.39 -20.83 29.24
C VAL A 49 -6.06 -21.39 29.71
N GLU A 50 -5.98 -22.71 29.80
CA GLU A 50 -4.72 -23.41 29.99
C GLU A 50 -3.95 -23.42 28.67
N VAL A 51 -2.76 -22.81 28.67
CA VAL A 51 -1.86 -22.85 27.51
C VAL A 51 -0.91 -24.01 27.73
N LEU A 52 -1.08 -25.07 26.94
CA LEU A 52 -0.21 -26.24 26.94
C LEU A 52 0.87 -26.05 25.88
N GLU A 53 2.09 -25.75 26.31
CA GLU A 53 3.27 -25.77 25.44
C GLU A 53 3.97 -27.12 25.56
N ALA A 54 4.10 -27.83 24.44
CA ALA A 54 4.88 -29.05 24.41
C ALA A 54 6.36 -28.71 24.72
N SER A 55 6.91 -29.35 25.76
CA SER A 55 8.23 -29.05 26.34
C SER A 55 9.43 -29.40 25.45
N GLY A 56 9.21 -30.04 24.30
CA GLY A 56 10.26 -30.38 23.35
C GLY A 56 10.58 -29.23 22.40
N LYS A 57 11.74 -28.59 22.55
CA LYS A 57 12.28 -27.73 21.48
C LYS A 57 12.66 -28.61 20.30
N LYS A 58 11.83 -28.62 19.26
CA LYS A 58 12.19 -29.22 17.97
C LYS A 58 13.53 -28.64 17.53
N LYS A 59 14.51 -29.49 17.20
CA LYS A 59 15.82 -29.04 16.74
C LYS A 59 15.70 -28.59 15.29
N TYR A 60 16.17 -27.39 15.00
CA TYR A 60 16.24 -26.84 13.65
C TYR A 60 17.70 -26.73 13.22
N LYS A 61 17.98 -27.08 11.97
CA LYS A 61 19.24 -26.76 11.28
C LYS A 61 18.88 -25.99 10.02
N VAL A 62 19.22 -24.70 9.99
CA VAL A 62 18.95 -23.82 8.86
C VAL A 62 20.25 -23.21 8.39
N ASP A 63 20.66 -23.57 7.18
CA ASP A 63 21.82 -22.96 6.52
C ASP A 63 21.34 -21.79 5.64
N VAL A 64 22.12 -20.70 5.58
CA VAL A 64 21.81 -19.55 4.71
C VAL A 64 22.90 -19.44 3.66
N LEU A 65 22.53 -19.58 2.39
CA LEU A 65 23.45 -19.70 1.27
C LEU A 65 23.33 -18.47 0.36
N TYR A 66 24.44 -17.76 0.21
CA TYR A 66 24.65 -16.85 -0.92
C TYR A 66 25.52 -17.57 -1.94
N VAL A 67 24.96 -17.88 -3.11
CA VAL A 67 25.58 -18.80 -4.08
C VAL A 67 26.31 -18.02 -5.16
N ASN A 68 27.60 -18.30 -5.30
CA ASN A 68 28.43 -17.69 -6.34
C ASN A 68 28.38 -18.48 -7.65
N PRO A 69 28.35 -17.79 -8.78
CA PRO A 69 28.58 -18.40 -10.08
C PRO A 69 29.96 -19.03 -10.17
N LEU A 70 30.01 -20.25 -10.70
CA LEU A 70 31.23 -20.89 -11.19
C LEU A 70 31.43 -20.54 -12.66
N LYS A 71 32.63 -20.81 -13.21
CA LYS A 71 32.90 -20.61 -14.65
C LYS A 71 31.87 -21.32 -15.55
N GLU A 72 31.52 -22.55 -15.20
CA GLU A 72 30.49 -23.33 -15.89
C GLU A 72 29.11 -22.65 -15.83
N ASP A 73 28.80 -21.95 -14.72
CA ASP A 73 27.55 -21.20 -14.60
C ASP A 73 27.57 -19.98 -15.51
N GLU A 74 28.70 -19.28 -15.63
CA GLU A 74 28.88 -18.12 -16.53
C GLU A 74 28.77 -18.51 -18.01
N GLU A 75 29.37 -19.63 -18.39
CA GLU A 75 29.30 -20.19 -19.74
C GLU A 75 27.86 -20.55 -20.11
N LEU A 76 27.17 -21.31 -19.25
CA LEU A 76 25.77 -21.67 -19.48
C LEU A 76 24.89 -20.41 -19.49
N ALA A 77 25.08 -19.50 -18.53
CA ALA A 77 24.33 -18.25 -18.45
C ALA A 77 24.44 -17.42 -19.73
N SER A 78 25.65 -17.33 -20.31
CA SER A 78 25.89 -16.64 -21.58
C SER A 78 25.15 -17.31 -22.76
N GLN A 79 25.08 -18.64 -22.79
CA GLN A 79 24.39 -19.39 -23.84
C GLN A 79 22.86 -19.22 -23.79
N VAL A 80 22.28 -19.24 -22.58
CA VAL A 80 20.81 -19.06 -22.38
C VAL A 80 20.40 -17.61 -22.15
N GLY A 81 21.36 -16.68 -22.12
CA GLY A 81 21.14 -15.25 -21.98
C GLY A 81 20.69 -14.79 -20.59
N VAL A 82 20.93 -15.55 -19.52
CA VAL A 82 20.54 -15.18 -18.14
C VAL A 82 21.74 -14.67 -17.34
N TYR A 83 21.52 -14.12 -16.14
CA TYR A 83 22.64 -13.78 -15.24
C TYR A 83 23.26 -15.06 -14.63
N PRO A 84 24.60 -15.14 -14.49
CA PRO A 84 25.29 -16.29 -13.90
C PRO A 84 24.77 -16.70 -12.51
N GLU A 85 24.35 -15.74 -11.69
CA GLU A 85 23.81 -15.98 -10.35
C GLU A 85 22.50 -16.79 -10.38
N VAL A 86 21.71 -16.65 -11.45
CA VAL A 86 20.50 -17.46 -11.65
C VAL A 86 20.89 -18.93 -11.82
N ILE A 87 21.87 -19.20 -12.69
CA ILE A 87 22.35 -20.57 -12.95
C ILE A 87 22.96 -21.18 -11.69
N ALA A 88 23.78 -20.41 -10.96
CA ALA A 88 24.40 -20.84 -9.72
C ALA A 88 23.36 -21.29 -8.67
N ARG A 89 22.29 -20.52 -8.47
CA ARG A 89 21.20 -20.86 -7.56
C ARG A 89 20.46 -22.13 -8.00
N LEU A 90 20.17 -22.26 -9.29
CA LEU A 90 19.51 -23.45 -9.85
C LEU A 90 20.38 -24.72 -9.68
N ARG A 91 21.68 -24.62 -9.95
CA ARG A 91 22.67 -25.68 -9.69
C ARG A 91 22.68 -26.11 -8.23
N THR A 92 22.60 -25.14 -7.32
CA THR A 92 22.55 -25.43 -5.87
C THR A 92 21.26 -26.17 -5.50
N ILE A 93 20.11 -25.73 -6.02
CA ILE A 93 18.83 -26.42 -5.81
C ILE A 93 18.88 -27.85 -6.36
N LYS A 94 19.41 -28.03 -7.58
CA LYS A 94 19.62 -29.35 -8.19
C LYS A 94 20.41 -30.26 -7.25
N LYS A 95 21.56 -29.79 -6.75
CA LYS A 95 22.42 -30.56 -5.83
C LYS A 95 21.67 -30.96 -4.55
N VAL A 96 20.85 -30.07 -4.00
CA VAL A 96 20.01 -30.39 -2.83
C VAL A 96 18.99 -31.48 -3.16
N VAL A 97 18.29 -31.37 -4.29
CA VAL A 97 17.30 -32.36 -4.73
C VAL A 97 17.94 -33.73 -5.02
N GLU A 98 19.17 -33.75 -5.55
CA GLU A 98 19.90 -35.00 -5.83
C GLU A 98 20.41 -35.70 -4.55
N THR A 99 20.63 -34.95 -3.47
CA THR A 99 21.19 -35.46 -2.22
C THR A 99 20.15 -35.90 -1.19
N HIS A 100 18.87 -35.63 -1.45
CA HIS A 100 17.76 -35.87 -0.54
C HIS A 100 16.64 -36.68 -1.22
N ASN A 101 15.84 -37.39 -0.42
CA ASN A 101 14.77 -38.25 -0.95
C ASN A 101 13.45 -37.50 -1.16
N GLY A 102 13.20 -36.44 -0.38
CA GLY A 102 11.98 -35.63 -0.44
C GLY A 102 12.25 -34.17 -0.09
N THR A 103 12.36 -33.32 -1.13
CA THR A 103 12.64 -31.89 -0.98
C THR A 103 11.43 -31.03 -1.30
N ILE A 104 11.06 -30.11 -0.40
CA ILE A 104 10.14 -29.02 -0.75
C ILE A 104 10.93 -27.74 -1.00
N ILE A 105 10.68 -27.11 -2.15
CA ILE A 105 11.27 -25.82 -2.52
C ILE A 105 10.18 -24.75 -2.38
N PHE A 106 10.22 -23.99 -1.29
CA PHE A 106 9.30 -22.90 -1.06
C PHE A 106 9.71 -21.62 -1.78
N THR A 107 8.73 -20.96 -2.40
CA THR A 107 8.85 -19.61 -2.98
C THR A 107 7.82 -18.67 -2.36
N ASN A 108 8.04 -17.36 -2.45
CA ASN A 108 7.10 -16.38 -1.91
C ASN A 108 5.91 -16.11 -2.85
N THR A 109 6.10 -16.26 -4.16
CA THR A 109 5.08 -15.97 -5.18
C THR A 109 4.84 -17.17 -6.09
N ARG A 110 3.63 -17.21 -6.68
CA ARG A 110 3.21 -18.25 -7.63
C ARG A 110 4.05 -18.20 -8.90
N ASP A 111 4.31 -17.01 -9.41
CA ASP A 111 5.14 -16.82 -10.61
C ASP A 111 6.58 -17.30 -10.41
N THR A 112 7.15 -17.08 -9.23
CA THR A 112 8.49 -17.60 -8.92
C THR A 112 8.47 -19.13 -8.83
N ALA A 113 7.39 -19.74 -8.33
CA ALA A 113 7.26 -21.20 -8.30
C ALA A 113 7.27 -21.79 -9.72
N GLU A 114 6.44 -21.24 -10.61
CA GLU A 114 6.34 -21.66 -12.01
C GLU A 114 7.66 -21.42 -12.77
N LEU A 115 8.26 -20.24 -12.61
CA LEU A 115 9.53 -19.87 -13.25
C LEU A 115 10.67 -20.79 -12.79
N LEU A 116 10.76 -21.05 -11.48
CA LEU A 116 11.80 -21.89 -10.90
C LEU A 116 11.66 -23.34 -11.38
N SER A 117 10.44 -23.88 -11.36
CA SER A 117 10.12 -25.21 -11.87
C SER A 117 10.50 -25.36 -13.35
N SER A 118 10.07 -24.41 -14.18
CA SER A 118 10.39 -24.40 -15.61
C SER A 118 11.90 -24.37 -15.86
N ARG A 119 12.64 -23.51 -15.14
CA ARG A 119 14.10 -23.39 -15.29
C ARG A 119 14.85 -24.64 -14.84
N LEU A 120 14.47 -25.23 -13.70
CA LEU A 120 15.06 -26.48 -13.22
C LEU A 120 14.90 -27.62 -14.25
N LYS A 121 13.72 -27.72 -14.87
CA LYS A 121 13.45 -28.71 -15.91
C LYS A 121 14.23 -28.43 -17.19
N LEU A 122 14.17 -27.20 -17.71
CA LEU A 122 14.78 -26.85 -19.01
C LEU A 122 16.31 -26.85 -18.97
N MET A 123 16.91 -26.38 -17.88
CA MET A 123 18.36 -26.20 -17.78
C MET A 123 19.08 -27.43 -17.23
N TYR A 124 18.42 -28.21 -16.37
CA TYR A 124 19.05 -29.31 -15.65
C TYR A 124 18.29 -30.64 -15.71
N GLY A 125 17.16 -30.71 -16.42
CA GLY A 125 16.36 -31.93 -16.54
C GLY A 125 15.73 -32.39 -15.23
N VAL A 126 15.71 -31.54 -14.19
CA VAL A 126 15.13 -31.90 -12.89
C VAL A 126 13.62 -31.82 -12.98
N GLU A 127 12.95 -32.96 -12.86
CA GLU A 127 11.49 -33.01 -12.84
C GLU A 127 10.97 -32.58 -11.46
N VAL A 128 10.35 -31.41 -11.41
CA VAL A 128 9.69 -30.88 -10.21
C VAL A 128 8.25 -30.50 -10.54
N TYR A 129 7.37 -30.68 -9.57
CA TYR A 129 5.96 -30.33 -9.69
C TYR A 129 5.67 -29.03 -8.92
N VAL A 130 4.72 -28.23 -9.41
CA VAL A 130 4.33 -26.96 -8.77
C VAL A 130 3.10 -27.19 -7.89
N HIS A 131 3.07 -26.54 -6.73
CA HIS A 131 1.91 -26.55 -5.84
C HIS A 131 1.55 -25.14 -5.34
N HIS A 132 0.43 -24.58 -5.83
CA HIS A 132 -0.09 -23.30 -5.35
C HIS A 132 -1.61 -23.20 -5.48
N GLY A 133 -2.21 -22.24 -4.77
CA GLY A 133 -3.66 -22.11 -4.66
C GLY A 133 -4.44 -21.85 -5.96
N SER A 134 -3.77 -21.45 -7.05
CA SER A 134 -4.41 -21.27 -8.36
C SER A 134 -4.57 -22.56 -9.16
N LEU A 135 -4.01 -23.69 -8.70
CA LEU A 135 -4.20 -25.00 -9.35
C LEU A 135 -5.54 -25.61 -8.95
N SER A 136 -6.09 -26.45 -9.82
CA SER A 136 -7.30 -27.20 -9.54
C SER A 136 -7.13 -28.11 -8.31
N LYS A 137 -8.23 -28.48 -7.66
CA LYS A 137 -8.16 -29.38 -6.50
C LYS A 137 -7.58 -30.74 -6.89
N GLU A 138 -7.94 -31.21 -8.08
CA GLU A 138 -7.54 -32.48 -8.66
C GLU A 138 -6.03 -32.51 -8.91
N GLU A 139 -5.47 -31.45 -9.51
CA GLU A 139 -4.02 -31.32 -9.70
C GLU A 139 -3.26 -31.28 -8.37
N ARG A 140 -3.75 -30.52 -7.39
CA ARG A 140 -3.12 -30.43 -6.07
C ARG A 140 -3.08 -31.78 -5.37
N VAL A 141 -4.20 -32.50 -5.34
CA VAL A 141 -4.29 -33.85 -4.75
C VAL A 141 -3.38 -34.83 -5.51
N SER A 142 -3.29 -34.72 -6.83
CA SER A 142 -2.38 -35.55 -7.64
C SER A 142 -0.92 -35.31 -7.27
N VAL A 143 -0.49 -34.06 -7.15
CA VAL A 143 0.89 -33.71 -6.73
C VAL A 143 1.17 -34.17 -5.30
N GLU A 144 0.23 -33.95 -4.37
CA GLU A 144 0.33 -34.41 -2.98
C GLU A 144 0.50 -35.94 -2.90
N ASN A 145 -0.29 -36.71 -3.66
CA ASN A 145 -0.20 -38.17 -3.70
C ASN A 145 1.12 -38.65 -4.33
N LYS A 146 1.53 -38.08 -5.47
CA LYS A 146 2.80 -38.42 -6.13
C LYS A 146 4.00 -38.20 -5.21
N PHE A 147 3.99 -37.09 -4.47
CA PHE A 147 5.05 -36.77 -3.52
C PHE A 147 5.01 -37.71 -2.30
N LYS A 148 3.81 -37.99 -1.76
CA LYS A 148 3.61 -38.93 -0.65
C LYS A 148 4.05 -40.36 -0.99
N ASN A 149 3.86 -40.79 -2.24
CA ASN A 149 4.23 -42.11 -2.74
C ASN A 149 5.69 -42.20 -3.24
N HIS A 150 6.50 -41.15 -3.09
CA HIS A 150 7.87 -41.08 -3.59
C HIS A 150 8.03 -41.23 -5.12
N GLU A 151 6.98 -40.94 -5.89
CA GLU A 151 7.05 -40.88 -7.36
C GLU A 151 7.81 -39.62 -7.83
N VAL A 152 7.88 -38.60 -6.96
CA VAL A 152 8.54 -37.32 -7.22
C VAL A 152 9.44 -36.97 -6.04
N ARG A 153 10.69 -36.59 -6.32
CA ARG A 153 11.66 -36.21 -5.27
C ARG A 153 11.55 -34.77 -4.80
N ALA A 154 10.99 -33.88 -5.63
CA ALA A 154 10.89 -32.47 -5.28
C ALA A 154 9.61 -31.77 -5.78
N VAL A 155 9.08 -30.91 -4.92
CA VAL A 155 7.90 -30.07 -5.21
C VAL A 155 8.26 -28.61 -4.95
N VAL A 156 7.94 -27.73 -5.90
CA VAL A 156 8.05 -26.28 -5.75
C VAL A 156 6.71 -25.72 -5.29
N ALA A 157 6.66 -25.09 -4.13
CA ALA A 157 5.40 -24.68 -3.50
C ALA A 157 5.42 -23.24 -2.98
N THR A 158 4.23 -22.66 -2.89
CA THR A 158 4.00 -21.41 -2.14
C THR A 158 3.54 -21.74 -0.71
N SER A 159 2.81 -20.86 -0.05
CA SER A 159 2.23 -21.14 1.28
C SER A 159 1.15 -22.24 1.28
N SER A 160 0.86 -22.83 0.12
CA SER A 160 -0.10 -23.93 -0.06
C SER A 160 0.30 -25.21 0.68
N LEU A 161 1.61 -25.48 0.81
CA LEU A 161 2.16 -26.63 1.57
C LEU A 161 2.75 -26.23 2.93
N GLU A 162 2.55 -24.98 3.37
CA GLU A 162 3.11 -24.46 4.63
C GLU A 162 2.35 -24.96 5.87
N LEU A 163 1.05 -25.23 5.72
CA LEU A 163 0.16 -25.67 6.80
C LEU A 163 -0.05 -27.20 6.78
N GLY A 164 -0.33 -27.76 7.96
CA GLY A 164 -0.20 -29.19 8.32
C GLY A 164 -1.05 -30.21 7.56
N ILE A 165 -0.75 -30.41 6.28
CA ILE A 165 -1.14 -31.59 5.51
C ILE A 165 -0.03 -32.65 5.59
N ASP A 166 -0.43 -33.92 5.75
CA ASP A 166 0.47 -35.07 5.75
C ASP A 166 0.84 -35.46 4.31
N ILE A 167 1.87 -34.79 3.79
CA ILE A 167 2.38 -34.91 2.42
C ILE A 167 3.49 -35.97 2.27
N GLY A 168 3.69 -36.82 3.28
CA GLY A 168 4.72 -37.86 3.27
C GLY A 168 6.06 -37.44 3.87
N HIS A 169 7.09 -38.25 3.64
CA HIS A 169 8.42 -38.04 4.24
C HIS A 169 9.20 -36.97 3.48
N VAL A 170 9.40 -35.84 4.15
CA VAL A 170 10.24 -34.73 3.70
C VAL A 170 11.47 -34.70 4.59
N ASP A 171 12.65 -34.83 3.99
CA ASP A 171 13.93 -34.78 4.68
C ASP A 171 14.60 -33.41 4.59
N PHE A 172 14.28 -32.60 3.58
CA PHE A 172 14.87 -31.27 3.43
C PHE A 172 13.91 -30.21 2.87
N VAL A 173 14.12 -28.97 3.30
CA VAL A 173 13.38 -27.81 2.81
C VAL A 173 14.34 -26.79 2.23
N VAL A 174 14.10 -26.37 1.00
CA VAL A 174 14.75 -25.20 0.40
C VAL A 174 13.78 -24.03 0.46
N GLN A 175 14.21 -22.92 1.02
CA GLN A 175 13.51 -21.64 0.95
C GLN A 175 14.24 -20.77 -0.09
N TYR A 176 13.61 -20.54 -1.24
CA TYR A 176 14.17 -19.67 -2.28
C TYR A 176 13.81 -18.21 -1.98
N MET A 177 14.83 -17.35 -1.87
CA MET A 177 14.77 -15.99 -1.33
C MET A 177 14.42 -15.95 0.15
N SER A 178 14.62 -14.81 0.80
CA SER A 178 14.20 -14.58 2.18
C SER A 178 12.73 -14.97 2.37
N PRO A 179 12.38 -15.73 3.43
CA PRO A 179 10.99 -16.01 3.78
C PRO A 179 10.24 -14.78 4.29
N ARG A 180 10.92 -13.62 4.41
CA ARG A 180 10.48 -12.31 4.92
C ARG A 180 10.09 -12.30 6.41
N GLN A 181 9.67 -13.43 6.96
CA GLN A 181 9.17 -13.61 8.32
C GLN A 181 9.75 -14.88 8.97
N VAL A 182 10.05 -14.79 10.26
CA VAL A 182 10.57 -15.86 11.12
C VAL A 182 9.55 -16.97 11.28
N THR A 183 8.30 -16.63 11.58
CA THR A 183 7.20 -17.60 11.72
C THR A 183 7.05 -18.49 10.48
N ARG A 184 7.18 -17.92 9.28
CA ARG A 184 7.14 -18.68 8.02
C ARG A 184 8.30 -19.63 7.86
N LEU A 185 9.52 -19.19 8.16
CA LEU A 185 10.70 -20.06 8.11
C LEU A 185 10.49 -21.28 9.01
N VAL A 186 10.04 -21.08 10.24
CA VAL A 186 9.81 -22.17 11.21
C VAL A 186 8.70 -23.12 10.74
N GLN A 187 7.62 -22.60 10.15
CA GLN A 187 6.53 -23.44 9.61
C GLN A 187 6.98 -24.27 8.39
N ARG A 188 7.71 -23.63 7.47
CA ARG A 188 8.23 -24.24 6.23
C ARG A 188 9.28 -25.30 6.54
N VAL A 189 10.34 -24.93 7.27
CA VAL A 189 11.39 -25.89 7.67
C VAL A 189 10.84 -26.95 8.61
N GLY A 190 9.82 -26.62 9.42
CA GLY A 190 9.11 -27.59 10.24
C GLY A 190 8.44 -28.74 9.47
N ARG A 191 8.29 -28.63 8.14
CA ARG A 191 7.83 -29.73 7.27
C ARG A 191 8.87 -30.83 7.11
N SER A 192 10.17 -30.52 7.18
CA SER A 192 11.20 -31.56 7.15
C SER A 192 11.33 -32.25 8.51
N GLY A 193 11.62 -33.55 8.51
CA GLY A 193 11.78 -34.32 9.74
C GLY A 193 10.56 -34.23 10.66
N HIS A 194 9.38 -34.61 10.16
CA HIS A 194 8.08 -34.43 10.85
C HIS A 194 7.87 -35.35 12.09
N PHE A 195 8.93 -35.95 12.63
CA PHE A 195 8.91 -36.77 13.84
C PHE A 195 9.52 -36.00 15.03
N MET A 196 9.02 -36.20 16.25
CA MET A 196 9.42 -35.42 17.44
C MET A 196 10.93 -35.47 17.74
N ASP A 197 11.61 -36.55 17.37
CA ASP A 197 13.03 -36.75 17.66
C ASP A 197 13.98 -36.40 16.49
N ARG A 198 13.43 -35.95 15.35
CA ARG A 198 14.24 -35.61 14.16
C ARG A 198 14.51 -34.11 14.09
N THR A 199 15.70 -33.76 13.61
CA THR A 199 16.06 -32.37 13.32
C THR A 199 15.36 -31.95 12.03
N SER A 200 14.63 -30.83 12.08
CA SER A 200 14.13 -30.19 10.87
C SER A 200 15.27 -29.46 10.18
N ALA A 201 15.70 -29.97 9.03
CA ALA A 201 16.78 -29.41 8.22
C ALA A 201 16.23 -28.62 7.03
N GLY A 202 16.88 -27.51 6.72
CA GLY A 202 16.62 -26.75 5.50
C GLY A 202 17.70 -25.74 5.20
N ALA A 203 17.60 -25.11 4.03
CA ALA A 203 18.48 -24.03 3.61
C ALA A 203 17.68 -22.89 2.99
N ILE A 204 18.13 -21.65 3.24
CA ILE A 204 17.66 -20.46 2.54
C ILE A 204 18.67 -20.14 1.44
N ILE A 205 18.21 -20.05 0.18
CA ILE A 205 19.04 -19.65 -0.95
C ILE A 205 18.71 -18.19 -1.27
N ALA A 206 19.61 -17.29 -0.90
CA ALA A 206 19.41 -15.86 -1.03
C ALA A 206 19.48 -15.37 -2.49
N PHE A 207 18.68 -14.35 -2.79
CA PHE A 207 18.63 -13.75 -4.13
C PHE A 207 19.73 -12.70 -4.36
N ASP A 208 19.84 -11.75 -3.46
CA ASP A 208 20.83 -10.68 -3.45
C ASP A 208 21.43 -10.54 -2.04
N LEU A 209 22.34 -9.58 -1.84
CA LEU A 209 23.01 -9.41 -0.55
C LEU A 209 22.09 -8.84 0.54
N ASP A 210 21.09 -8.04 0.18
CA ASP A 210 20.10 -7.57 1.17
C ASP A 210 19.22 -8.74 1.63
N ASP A 211 18.79 -9.57 0.68
CA ASP A 211 18.04 -10.81 0.92
C ASP A 211 18.87 -11.83 1.73
N TYR A 212 20.19 -11.89 1.52
CA TYR A 212 21.11 -12.72 2.31
C TYR A 212 21.20 -12.26 3.76
N LEU A 213 21.47 -10.97 3.99
CA LEU A 213 21.52 -10.39 5.34
C LEU A 213 20.18 -10.53 6.07
N GLU A 214 19.08 -10.32 5.36
CA GLU A 214 17.72 -10.57 5.87
C GLU A 214 17.53 -12.02 6.29
N SER A 215 17.95 -12.96 5.45
CA SER A 215 17.84 -14.40 5.69
C SER A 215 18.67 -14.85 6.89
N LEU A 216 19.89 -14.31 7.06
CA LEU A 216 20.73 -14.56 8.24
C LEU A 216 20.05 -14.12 9.53
N VAL A 217 19.50 -12.89 9.54
CA VAL A 217 18.76 -12.37 10.68
C VAL A 217 17.53 -13.23 10.99
N ILE A 218 16.75 -13.59 9.97
CA ILE A 218 15.56 -14.43 10.16
C ILE A 218 15.94 -15.81 10.69
N ALA A 219 16.98 -16.45 10.15
CA ALA A 219 17.46 -17.75 10.62
C ALA A 219 17.92 -17.68 12.08
N ARG A 220 18.73 -16.68 12.44
CA ARG A 220 19.18 -16.44 13.82
C ARG A 220 18.00 -16.23 14.77
N ARG A 221 16.99 -15.46 14.37
CA ARG A 221 15.78 -15.25 15.20
C ARG A 221 14.94 -16.53 15.34
N ALA A 222 14.82 -17.31 14.27
CA ALA A 222 14.11 -18.59 14.30
C ALA A 222 14.76 -19.60 15.26
N LEU A 223 16.09 -19.74 15.19
CA LEU A 223 16.86 -20.60 16.09
C LEU A 223 16.75 -20.19 17.56
N ASN A 224 16.58 -18.89 17.82
CA ASN A 224 16.38 -18.34 19.17
C ASN A 224 14.91 -18.29 19.62
N GLY A 225 13.95 -18.67 18.78
CA GLY A 225 12.52 -18.59 19.09
C GLY A 225 11.95 -17.16 19.14
N ASP A 226 12.63 -16.17 18.57
CA ASP A 226 12.17 -14.77 18.50
C ASP A 226 11.22 -14.57 17.30
N LEU A 227 9.99 -15.07 17.47
CA LEU A 227 8.92 -15.01 16.49
C LEU A 227 8.24 -13.63 16.44
N GLU A 228 7.59 -13.32 15.32
CA GLU A 228 6.75 -12.12 15.23
C GLU A 228 5.61 -12.15 16.26
N LYS A 229 5.34 -11.00 16.87
CA LYS A 229 4.16 -10.84 17.73
C LYS A 229 2.91 -11.01 16.89
N SER A 230 1.94 -11.74 17.45
CA SER A 230 0.66 -11.90 16.77
C SER A 230 -0.19 -10.64 16.93
N GLU A 231 -0.69 -10.11 15.83
CA GLU A 231 -1.60 -8.95 15.81
C GLU A 231 -2.97 -9.36 15.23
N PHE A 232 -4.00 -8.60 15.58
CA PHE A 232 -5.33 -8.74 15.00
C PHE A 232 -6.01 -7.37 14.96
N GLU A 233 -6.98 -7.25 14.05
CA GLU A 233 -7.85 -6.09 13.97
C GLU A 233 -8.91 -6.16 15.06
N GLU A 234 -9.01 -5.13 15.90
CA GLU A 234 -10.09 -5.03 16.88
C GLU A 234 -11.39 -4.60 16.19
N CYS A 235 -12.58 -4.95 16.69
CA CYS A 235 -13.86 -4.34 16.31
C CYS A 235 -14.10 -4.06 14.80
N ALA A 236 -13.89 -5.03 13.90
CA ALA A 236 -14.17 -4.83 12.48
C ALA A 236 -15.68 -4.68 12.23
N LEU A 237 -16.12 -3.51 11.78
CA LEU A 237 -17.53 -3.15 11.68
C LEU A 237 -18.26 -3.90 10.57
N ASP A 238 -17.55 -4.24 9.49
CA ASP A 238 -18.11 -5.02 8.38
C ASP A 238 -18.40 -6.47 8.79
N VAL A 239 -17.48 -7.11 9.51
CA VAL A 239 -17.70 -8.43 10.10
C VAL A 239 -18.80 -8.38 11.15
N LEU A 240 -18.83 -7.35 12.00
CA LEU A 240 -19.87 -7.17 13.01
C LEU A 240 -21.26 -7.04 12.37
N ALA A 241 -21.42 -6.23 11.33
CA ALA A 241 -22.68 -6.06 10.61
C ALA A 241 -23.22 -7.39 10.06
N HIS A 242 -22.34 -8.16 9.42
CA HIS A 242 -22.67 -9.51 8.94
C HIS A 242 -23.17 -10.43 10.07
N GLN A 243 -22.48 -10.41 11.21
CA GLN A 243 -22.82 -11.27 12.34
C GLN A 243 -24.10 -10.83 13.07
N ILE A 244 -24.42 -9.53 13.07
CA ILE A 244 -25.70 -9.00 13.57
C ILE A 244 -26.87 -9.49 12.70
N VAL A 245 -26.74 -9.45 11.37
CA VAL A 245 -27.77 -10.02 10.48
C VAL A 245 -27.92 -11.52 10.70
N GLY A 246 -26.81 -12.23 10.95
CA GLY A 246 -26.84 -13.63 11.36
C GLY A 246 -27.66 -13.88 12.63
N LEU A 247 -27.49 -13.05 13.67
CA LEU A 247 -28.30 -13.14 14.89
C LEU A 247 -29.79 -12.90 14.61
N THR A 248 -30.14 -11.91 13.80
CA THR A 248 -31.56 -11.63 13.50
C THR A 248 -32.21 -12.75 12.70
N LEU A 249 -31.46 -13.47 11.86
CA LEU A 249 -31.92 -14.70 11.20
C LEU A 249 -32.17 -15.85 12.18
N GLU A 250 -31.31 -15.99 13.21
CA GLU A 250 -31.40 -17.08 14.19
C GLU A 250 -32.58 -16.91 15.16
N TYR A 251 -32.85 -15.69 15.63
CA TYR A 251 -33.83 -15.42 16.69
C TYR A 251 -35.05 -14.60 16.22
N GLY A 252 -35.07 -14.12 14.98
CA GLY A 252 -36.12 -13.28 14.40
C GLY A 252 -36.06 -11.81 14.85
N SER A 253 -36.04 -11.58 16.17
CA SER A 253 -35.93 -10.25 16.78
C SER A 253 -35.11 -10.27 18.06
N LEU A 254 -34.22 -9.30 18.23
CA LEU A 254 -33.41 -9.16 19.46
C LEU A 254 -33.34 -7.70 19.90
N ASP A 255 -33.28 -7.47 21.20
CA ASP A 255 -32.97 -6.15 21.74
C ASP A 255 -31.48 -5.79 21.53
N ILE A 256 -31.19 -4.49 21.38
CA ILE A 256 -29.83 -3.98 21.18
C ILE A 256 -28.89 -4.40 22.32
N LYS A 257 -29.37 -4.46 23.57
CA LYS A 257 -28.54 -4.83 24.73
C LYS A 257 -28.12 -6.30 24.65
N ARG A 258 -28.99 -7.19 24.18
CA ARG A 258 -28.67 -8.59 23.94
C ARG A 258 -27.66 -8.74 22.81
N ILE A 259 -27.84 -8.05 21.68
CA ILE A 259 -26.84 -8.02 20.60
C ILE A 259 -25.48 -7.59 21.15
N TYR A 260 -25.44 -6.49 21.90
CA TYR A 260 -24.23 -5.99 22.54
C TYR A 260 -23.59 -7.04 23.45
N SER A 261 -24.38 -7.65 24.34
CA SER A 261 -23.90 -8.63 25.33
C SER A 261 -23.31 -9.91 24.70
N VAL A 262 -23.77 -10.28 23.50
CA VAL A 262 -23.25 -11.43 22.76
C VAL A 262 -21.97 -11.03 22.02
N MET A 263 -22.01 -9.93 21.27
CA MET A 263 -20.91 -9.51 20.41
C MET A 263 -19.68 -9.06 21.23
N ALA A 264 -19.88 -8.34 22.34
CA ALA A 264 -18.80 -7.85 23.19
C ALA A 264 -18.07 -8.96 23.97
N LYS A 265 -18.62 -10.19 24.04
CA LYS A 265 -17.92 -11.34 24.63
C LYS A 265 -16.78 -11.85 23.75
N ALA A 266 -16.82 -11.61 22.44
CA ALA A 266 -15.70 -11.94 21.59
C ALA A 266 -14.54 -11.00 21.92
N TYR A 267 -13.35 -11.55 22.20
CA TYR A 267 -12.20 -10.76 22.66
C TYR A 267 -11.81 -9.59 21.73
N PRO A 268 -11.85 -9.72 20.39
CA PRO A 268 -11.59 -8.58 19.49
C PRO A 268 -12.63 -7.46 19.58
N TYR A 269 -13.81 -7.74 20.13
CA TYR A 269 -14.95 -6.84 20.30
C TYR A 269 -15.16 -6.44 21.76
N ARG A 270 -14.24 -6.79 22.67
CA ARG A 270 -14.33 -6.45 24.11
C ARG A 270 -14.43 -4.94 24.39
N ASN A 271 -13.87 -4.13 23.49
CA ASN A 271 -13.90 -2.66 23.55
C ASN A 271 -15.05 -2.06 22.74
N LEU A 272 -15.99 -2.87 22.23
CA LEU A 272 -17.17 -2.37 21.53
C LEU A 272 -17.97 -1.50 22.50
N SER A 273 -18.30 -0.28 22.07
CA SER A 273 -19.17 0.62 22.82
C SER A 273 -20.60 0.54 22.30
N LEU A 274 -21.58 0.81 23.17
CA LEU A 274 -22.99 0.90 22.77
C LEU A 274 -23.24 2.01 21.74
N SER A 275 -22.48 3.11 21.78
CA SER A 275 -22.60 4.19 20.80
C SER A 275 -22.10 3.75 19.43
N THR A 276 -20.97 3.04 19.35
CA THR A 276 -20.47 2.45 18.10
C THR A 276 -21.49 1.45 17.54
N LEU A 277 -22.05 0.58 18.39
CA LEU A 277 -23.07 -0.38 17.97
C LEU A 277 -24.31 0.33 17.42
N ARG A 278 -24.87 1.31 18.15
CA ARG A 278 -26.04 2.07 17.70
C ARG A 278 -25.78 2.80 16.38
N ARG A 279 -24.60 3.39 16.20
CA ARG A 279 -24.22 4.02 14.94
C ARG A 279 -24.18 3.02 13.78
N LEU A 280 -23.66 1.81 14.02
CA LEU A 280 -23.65 0.75 13.03
C LEU A 280 -25.08 0.29 12.71
N LEU A 281 -25.94 0.07 13.71
CA LEU A 281 -27.33 -0.32 13.51
C LEU A 281 -28.12 0.74 12.72
N ASN A 282 -28.00 2.01 13.09
CA ASN A 282 -28.60 3.13 12.35
C ASN A 282 -28.16 3.16 10.89
N PHE A 283 -26.89 2.84 10.63
CA PHE A 283 -26.37 2.73 9.28
C PHE A 283 -26.99 1.53 8.53
N MET A 284 -26.99 0.34 9.15
CA MET A 284 -27.55 -0.89 8.59
C MET A 284 -29.05 -0.77 8.29
N GLU A 285 -29.79 -0.03 9.11
CA GLU A 285 -31.21 0.27 8.88
C GLU A 285 -31.42 1.15 7.65
N LYS A 286 -30.61 2.21 7.48
CA LYS A 286 -30.66 3.08 6.29
C LYS A 286 -30.45 2.32 4.98
N ILE A 287 -29.57 1.31 4.99
CA ILE A 287 -29.33 0.43 3.83
C ILE A 287 -30.23 -0.82 3.80
N LYS A 288 -31.25 -0.87 4.66
CA LYS A 288 -32.32 -1.89 4.73
C LYS A 288 -31.84 -3.31 5.05
N LEU A 289 -30.68 -3.47 5.69
CA LEU A 289 -30.20 -4.78 6.17
C LEU A 289 -30.97 -5.24 7.40
N ILE A 290 -31.35 -4.30 8.26
CA ILE A 290 -32.14 -4.51 9.46
C ILE A 290 -33.29 -3.49 9.52
N LYS A 291 -34.18 -3.66 10.49
CA LYS A 291 -35.16 -2.68 10.94
C LYS A 291 -35.04 -2.53 12.45
N THR A 292 -35.18 -1.32 12.96
CA THR A 292 -35.12 -1.03 14.41
C THR A 292 -36.44 -0.40 14.86
N GLU A 293 -37.04 -0.93 15.91
CA GLU A 293 -38.27 -0.41 16.53
C GLU A 293 -38.16 -0.58 18.05
N ASP A 294 -38.23 0.49 18.82
CA ASP A 294 -38.13 0.47 20.30
C ASP A 294 -36.91 -0.33 20.85
N ASP A 295 -35.71 -0.08 20.31
CA ASP A 295 -34.48 -0.84 20.61
C ASP A 295 -34.54 -2.34 20.26
N ILE A 296 -35.56 -2.80 19.53
CA ILE A 296 -35.67 -4.15 18.97
C ILE A 296 -35.19 -4.13 17.52
N VAL A 297 -34.23 -5.00 17.21
CA VAL A 297 -33.65 -5.19 15.89
C VAL A 297 -34.25 -6.43 15.23
N ARG A 298 -34.77 -6.26 14.02
CA ARG A 298 -35.31 -7.32 13.16
C ARG A 298 -34.60 -7.34 11.82
N ILE A 299 -34.78 -8.42 11.06
CA ILE A 299 -34.26 -8.50 9.69
C ILE A 299 -34.94 -7.47 8.78
N GLY A 300 -34.13 -6.80 7.95
CA GLY A 300 -34.59 -5.87 6.93
C GLY A 300 -34.82 -6.56 5.60
N SER A 301 -35.40 -5.85 4.62
CA SER A 301 -35.76 -6.43 3.32
C SER A 301 -34.55 -6.94 2.53
N ARG A 302 -33.34 -6.41 2.78
CA ARG A 302 -32.10 -6.83 2.13
C ARG A 302 -31.23 -7.75 2.99
N GLY A 303 -31.60 -7.98 4.26
CA GLY A 303 -30.76 -8.70 5.22
C GLY A 303 -30.46 -10.14 4.79
N LEU A 304 -31.46 -10.87 4.27
CA LEU A 304 -31.31 -12.27 3.88
C LEU A 304 -30.32 -12.43 2.70
N SER A 305 -30.52 -11.69 1.62
CA SER A 305 -29.62 -11.72 0.45
C SER A 305 -28.20 -11.28 0.84
N TYR A 306 -28.07 -10.20 1.63
CA TYR A 306 -26.78 -9.74 2.13
C TYR A 306 -25.99 -10.82 2.88
N TYR A 307 -26.64 -11.55 3.80
CA TYR A 307 -25.98 -12.58 4.61
C TYR A 307 -25.40 -13.71 3.75
N PHE A 308 -26.15 -14.21 2.77
CA PHE A 308 -25.68 -15.30 1.92
C PHE A 308 -24.68 -14.85 0.85
N GLU A 309 -24.85 -13.66 0.28
CA GLU A 309 -23.94 -13.12 -0.73
C GLU A 309 -22.58 -12.70 -0.16
N ASN A 310 -22.53 -12.31 1.13
CA ASN A 310 -21.34 -11.81 1.82
C ASN A 310 -20.83 -12.76 2.93
N ALA A 311 -21.12 -14.06 2.81
CA ALA A 311 -20.70 -15.07 3.79
C ALA A 311 -19.17 -15.18 3.96
N SER A 312 -18.40 -14.81 2.93
CA SER A 312 -16.93 -14.79 2.97
C SER A 312 -16.40 -13.39 3.25
N THR A 313 -15.49 -13.27 4.22
CA THR A 313 -14.72 -12.03 4.43
C THR A 313 -13.53 -11.88 3.48
N ILE A 314 -13.23 -12.89 2.64
CA ILE A 314 -12.24 -12.72 1.57
C ILE A 314 -12.84 -11.78 0.53
N PRO A 315 -12.19 -10.64 0.24
CA PRO A 315 -12.66 -9.76 -0.82
C PRO A 315 -12.57 -10.49 -2.17
N ASP A 316 -13.65 -10.42 -2.96
CA ASP A 316 -13.58 -10.69 -4.39
C ASP A 316 -12.73 -9.57 -5.00
N VAL A 317 -11.46 -9.83 -5.27
CA VAL A 317 -10.59 -8.82 -5.88
C VAL A 317 -10.90 -8.80 -7.38
N PRO A 318 -11.36 -7.65 -7.93
CA PRO A 318 -11.60 -7.56 -9.36
C PRO A 318 -10.29 -7.81 -10.11
N SER A 319 -10.40 -8.46 -11.25
CA SER A 319 -9.24 -8.85 -12.06
C SER A 319 -9.30 -8.16 -13.41
N TYR A 320 -8.23 -7.49 -13.80
CA TYR A 320 -8.10 -6.90 -15.13
C TYR A 320 -7.69 -7.96 -16.14
N LYS A 321 -8.37 -8.03 -17.28
CA LYS A 321 -7.91 -8.82 -18.43
C LYS A 321 -6.70 -8.16 -19.06
N VAL A 322 -5.66 -8.93 -19.36
CA VAL A 322 -4.50 -8.43 -20.07
C VAL A 322 -4.64 -8.76 -21.54
N ILE A 323 -4.64 -7.74 -22.40
CA ILE A 323 -4.84 -7.88 -23.83
C ILE A 323 -3.55 -7.48 -24.56
N ASP A 324 -2.99 -8.42 -25.31
CA ASP A 324 -1.89 -8.11 -26.22
C ASP A 324 -2.43 -7.30 -27.41
N LEU A 325 -1.93 -6.07 -27.61
CA LEU A 325 -2.33 -5.20 -28.71
C LEU A 325 -1.91 -5.73 -30.08
N VAL A 326 -0.84 -6.53 -30.15
CA VAL A 326 -0.31 -7.07 -31.40
C VAL A 326 -1.14 -8.29 -31.82
N GLU A 327 -1.25 -9.28 -30.93
CA GLU A 327 -1.96 -10.53 -31.21
C GLU A 327 -3.47 -10.45 -30.93
N ARG A 328 -3.95 -9.34 -30.37
CA ARG A 328 -5.36 -9.07 -29.99
C ARG A 328 -6.01 -10.20 -29.21
N ARG A 329 -5.23 -10.86 -28.34
CA ARG A 329 -5.72 -11.95 -27.50
C ARG A 329 -5.52 -11.66 -26.04
N ASN A 330 -6.36 -12.29 -25.22
CA ASN A 330 -6.21 -12.28 -23.78
C ASN A 330 -5.00 -13.15 -23.40
N VAL A 331 -4.04 -12.56 -22.67
CA VAL A 331 -2.81 -13.23 -22.23
C VAL A 331 -2.82 -13.57 -20.73
N GLY A 332 -3.86 -13.14 -20.00
CA GLY A 332 -4.09 -13.52 -18.61
C GLY A 332 -4.87 -12.47 -17.82
N LYS A 333 -4.75 -12.51 -16.49
CA LYS A 333 -5.46 -11.60 -15.59
C LYS A 333 -4.51 -11.01 -14.54
N LEU A 334 -4.71 -9.75 -14.18
CA LEU A 334 -3.99 -9.06 -13.11
C LEU A 334 -4.95 -8.66 -12.00
N ASP A 335 -4.46 -8.69 -10.77
CA ASP A 335 -5.20 -8.20 -9.61
C ASP A 335 -5.38 -6.67 -9.63
N ALA A 336 -6.58 -6.17 -9.31
CA ALA A 336 -6.86 -4.73 -9.33
C ALA A 336 -6.01 -3.92 -8.35
N ASP A 337 -5.64 -4.47 -7.19
CA ASP A 337 -4.74 -3.77 -6.26
C ASP A 337 -3.37 -3.57 -6.93
N PHE A 338 -2.86 -4.58 -7.65
CA PHE A 338 -1.60 -4.48 -8.41
C PHE A 338 -1.69 -3.47 -9.55
N VAL A 339 -2.78 -3.49 -10.33
CA VAL A 339 -2.98 -2.53 -11.42
C VAL A 339 -2.97 -1.10 -10.89
N ALA A 340 -3.61 -0.85 -9.75
CA ALA A 340 -3.66 0.50 -9.18
C ALA A 340 -2.39 0.92 -8.41
N SER A 341 -1.69 -0.01 -7.76
CA SER A 341 -0.50 0.31 -6.98
C SER A 341 0.77 0.35 -7.82
N SER A 342 0.83 -0.50 -8.86
CA SER A 342 2.09 -0.92 -9.47
C SER A 342 2.19 -0.66 -10.96
N LEU A 343 1.07 -0.57 -11.69
CA LEU A 343 1.07 -0.33 -13.13
C LEU A 343 0.85 1.16 -13.44
N ALA A 344 1.74 1.69 -14.27
CA ALA A 344 1.57 2.95 -14.98
C ALA A 344 1.61 2.69 -16.49
N GLU A 345 1.20 3.65 -17.31
CA GLU A 345 1.49 3.59 -18.74
C GLU A 345 3.01 3.45 -18.96
N ASP A 346 3.41 2.65 -19.96
CA ASP A 346 4.80 2.27 -20.25
C ASP A 346 5.56 1.43 -19.20
N SER A 347 4.94 1.05 -18.08
CA SER A 347 5.54 0.11 -17.11
C SER A 347 5.66 -1.32 -17.66
N THR A 348 6.60 -2.12 -17.18
CA THR A 348 6.77 -3.53 -17.59
C THR A 348 6.46 -4.49 -16.44
N PHE A 349 5.74 -5.57 -16.72
CA PHE A 349 5.47 -6.67 -15.79
C PHE A 349 5.60 -8.04 -16.48
N ILE A 350 5.59 -9.14 -15.73
CA ILE A 350 5.62 -10.50 -16.30
C ILE A 350 4.29 -11.19 -16.00
N LEU A 351 3.77 -11.88 -17.00
CA LEU A 351 2.57 -12.69 -16.89
C LEU A 351 2.73 -13.95 -17.75
N GLY A 352 2.49 -15.11 -17.15
CA GLY A 352 2.72 -16.40 -17.81
C GLY A 352 4.18 -16.61 -18.22
N GLY A 353 5.13 -16.15 -17.38
CA GLY A 353 6.57 -16.23 -17.64
C GLY A 353 7.08 -15.35 -18.79
N LYS A 354 6.24 -14.48 -19.36
CA LYS A 354 6.60 -13.59 -20.46
C LYS A 354 6.53 -12.11 -20.03
N PRO A 355 7.50 -11.28 -20.44
CA PRO A 355 7.47 -9.84 -20.20
C PRO A 355 6.48 -9.09 -21.10
N TRP A 356 5.76 -8.15 -20.49
CA TRP A 356 4.74 -7.33 -21.12
C TRP A 356 4.95 -5.87 -20.73
N LYS A 357 5.06 -4.98 -21.72
CA LYS A 357 5.04 -3.53 -21.53
C LYS A 357 3.60 -3.05 -21.58
N VAL A 358 3.13 -2.37 -20.55
CA VAL A 358 1.82 -1.69 -20.51
C VAL A 358 1.85 -0.55 -21.50
N ILE A 359 0.87 -0.51 -22.40
CA ILE A 359 0.64 0.63 -23.29
C ILE A 359 -0.44 1.53 -22.71
N GLN A 360 -1.51 0.91 -22.20
CA GLN A 360 -2.65 1.65 -21.68
C GLN A 360 -3.37 0.81 -20.64
N VAL A 361 -3.85 1.45 -19.58
CA VAL A 361 -4.77 0.84 -18.61
C VAL A 361 -6.14 1.45 -18.83
N GLU A 362 -7.18 0.63 -19.01
CA GLU A 362 -8.57 1.08 -19.12
C GLU A 362 -9.38 0.60 -17.90
N PRO A 363 -9.42 1.40 -16.81
CA PRO A 363 -10.14 1.05 -15.58
C PRO A 363 -11.62 0.75 -15.77
N GLU A 364 -12.28 1.42 -16.72
CA GLU A 364 -13.71 1.28 -16.96
C GLU A 364 -14.09 -0.05 -17.65
N LYS A 365 -13.16 -0.64 -18.39
CA LYS A 365 -13.35 -1.93 -19.09
C LYS A 365 -12.70 -3.11 -18.37
N GLU A 366 -11.97 -2.85 -17.28
CA GLU A 366 -11.14 -3.85 -16.59
C GLU A 366 -10.13 -4.50 -17.54
N GLU A 367 -9.52 -3.71 -18.41
CA GLU A 367 -8.57 -4.17 -19.42
C GLU A 367 -7.23 -3.44 -19.30
N VAL A 368 -6.14 -4.19 -19.40
CA VAL A 368 -4.78 -3.66 -19.51
C VAL A 368 -4.25 -4.06 -20.87
N TYR A 369 -3.97 -3.06 -21.70
CA TYR A 369 -3.43 -3.24 -23.03
C TYR A 369 -1.91 -3.27 -22.98
N VAL A 370 -1.32 -4.31 -23.51
CA VAL A 370 0.12 -4.57 -23.43
C VAL A 370 0.72 -4.88 -24.78
N ARG A 371 2.05 -4.73 -24.87
CA ARG A 371 2.87 -5.19 -25.97
C ARG A 371 4.00 -6.06 -25.44
N ARG A 372 4.34 -7.12 -26.17
CA ARG A 372 5.50 -7.95 -25.84
C ARG A 372 6.79 -7.12 -25.87
N THR A 373 7.58 -7.19 -24.81
CA THR A 373 8.92 -6.60 -24.76
C THR A 373 9.97 -7.69 -24.59
N LYS A 374 11.24 -7.42 -24.91
CA LYS A 374 12.32 -8.35 -24.54
C LYS A 374 12.68 -8.01 -23.09
N LEU A 375 12.52 -8.97 -22.17
CA LEU A 375 13.18 -8.86 -20.87
C LEU A 375 14.67 -9.05 -21.14
N GLU A 376 15.53 -8.21 -20.59
CA GLU A 376 16.86 -8.69 -20.26
C GLU A 376 16.65 -9.86 -19.29
N LEU A 377 17.03 -11.05 -19.72
CA LEU A 377 16.59 -12.38 -19.27
C LEU A 377 16.93 -12.74 -17.80
N GLY A 378 17.34 -11.76 -17.00
CA GLY A 378 18.05 -11.97 -15.75
C GLY A 378 17.28 -11.76 -14.45
N GLU A 379 16.22 -10.97 -14.40
CA GLU A 379 15.52 -10.64 -13.13
C GLU A 379 14.14 -11.31 -13.02
N PRO A 380 13.78 -11.88 -11.84
CA PRO A 380 12.42 -12.35 -11.60
C PRO A 380 11.44 -11.16 -11.58
N PRO A 381 10.17 -11.36 -11.96
CA PRO A 381 9.20 -10.29 -11.92
C PRO A 381 8.91 -9.83 -10.50
N ILE A 382 8.99 -8.51 -10.30
CA ILE A 382 8.69 -7.91 -8.99
C ILE A 382 7.19 -7.60 -8.94
N TRP A 383 6.43 -8.53 -8.38
CA TRP A 383 5.06 -8.28 -7.94
C TRP A 383 5.07 -7.66 -6.55
N THR A 384 5.04 -6.33 -6.47
CA THR A 384 4.97 -5.61 -5.18
C THR A 384 3.63 -5.77 -4.45
N GLY A 385 2.57 -6.25 -5.13
CA GLY A 385 1.23 -6.39 -4.55
C GLY A 385 1.03 -7.61 -3.66
N GLU A 386 1.84 -8.67 -3.83
CA GLU A 386 1.73 -9.94 -3.10
C GLU A 386 2.94 -10.24 -2.19
N ASP A 387 3.98 -9.39 -2.20
CA ASP A 387 5.22 -9.68 -1.47
C ASP A 387 5.03 -9.53 0.05
N LEU A 388 5.54 -10.50 0.79
CA LEU A 388 5.32 -10.58 2.25
C LEU A 388 6.10 -9.48 2.96
N PRO A 389 5.49 -8.73 3.90
CA PRO A 389 6.17 -7.63 4.55
C PRO A 389 7.24 -8.15 5.51
N VAL A 390 8.41 -7.53 5.44
CA VAL A 390 9.51 -7.72 6.40
C VAL A 390 9.21 -6.89 7.65
N PRO A 391 9.17 -7.53 8.84
CA PRO A 391 8.88 -6.84 10.09
C PRO A 391 9.93 -5.78 10.43
N PHE A 392 9.50 -4.71 11.09
CA PHE A 392 10.37 -3.64 11.61
C PHE A 392 11.59 -4.20 12.35
N LYS A 393 11.40 -5.16 13.27
CA LYS A 393 12.50 -5.72 14.05
C LYS A 393 13.56 -6.44 13.21
N VAL A 394 13.14 -7.14 12.16
CA VAL A 394 14.07 -7.83 11.24
C VAL A 394 14.88 -6.80 10.47
N ALA A 395 14.21 -5.82 9.86
CA ALA A 395 14.89 -4.79 9.06
C ALA A 395 15.87 -3.96 9.91
N ARG A 396 15.49 -3.63 11.15
CA ARG A 396 16.35 -2.96 12.12
C ARG A 396 17.60 -3.76 12.47
N GLU A 397 17.43 -5.06 12.71
CA GLU A 397 18.54 -5.96 13.03
C GLU A 397 19.48 -6.15 11.82
N VAL A 398 18.96 -6.18 10.59
CA VAL A 398 19.79 -6.14 9.37
C VAL A 398 20.60 -4.85 9.28
N GLY A 399 19.99 -3.70 9.58
CA GLY A 399 20.71 -2.43 9.67
C GLY A 399 21.82 -2.45 10.73
N ALA A 400 21.58 -3.12 11.86
CA ALA A 400 22.57 -3.30 12.92
C ALA A 400 23.68 -4.28 12.49
N LEU A 401 23.35 -5.34 11.76
CA LEU A 401 24.30 -6.30 11.21
C LEU A 401 25.26 -5.62 10.23
N ARG A 402 24.74 -4.79 9.30
CA ARG A 402 25.56 -4.00 8.38
C ARG A 402 26.57 -3.13 9.13
N ARG A 403 26.12 -2.41 10.16
CA ARG A 403 26.99 -1.57 11.01
C ARG A 403 28.02 -2.40 11.78
N ARG A 404 27.62 -3.51 12.41
CA ARG A 404 28.52 -4.38 13.18
C ARG A 404 29.61 -5.00 12.30
N ILE A 405 29.27 -5.42 11.09
CA ILE A 405 30.27 -5.95 10.14
C ILE A 405 31.23 -4.84 9.72
N ALA A 406 30.72 -3.63 9.45
CA ALA A 406 31.56 -2.49 9.10
C ALA A 406 32.51 -2.07 10.23
N GLU A 407 32.02 -1.98 11.47
CA GLU A 407 32.81 -1.67 12.67
C GLU A 407 33.84 -2.76 13.00
N ALA A 408 33.53 -4.02 12.64
CA ALA A 408 34.44 -5.15 12.78
C ALA A 408 35.43 -5.30 11.62
N SER A 409 35.29 -4.52 10.54
CA SER A 409 36.22 -4.58 9.41
C SER A 409 37.62 -4.19 9.89
N GLY A 410 38.59 -5.08 9.67
CA GLY A 410 39.96 -4.95 10.20
C GLY A 410 40.20 -5.54 11.60
N ASN A 411 39.17 -6.04 12.30
CA ASN A 411 39.30 -6.77 13.57
C ASN A 411 38.79 -8.21 13.43
N VAL A 412 39.71 -9.14 13.19
CA VAL A 412 39.42 -10.57 12.93
C VAL A 412 38.63 -11.23 14.07
N ALA A 413 38.93 -10.89 15.33
CA ALA A 413 38.26 -11.50 16.48
C ALA A 413 36.78 -11.08 16.55
N LEU A 414 36.51 -9.78 16.40
CA LEU A 414 35.14 -9.25 16.43
C LEU A 414 34.33 -9.74 15.22
N LEU A 415 34.97 -9.81 14.04
CA LEU A 415 34.31 -10.32 12.84
C LEU A 415 33.93 -11.80 13.00
N SER A 416 34.83 -12.61 13.57
CA SER A 416 34.57 -14.03 13.86
C SER A 416 33.40 -14.23 14.82
N GLU A 417 33.25 -13.34 15.80
CA GLU A 417 32.10 -13.37 16.72
C GLU A 417 30.78 -13.10 15.98
N VAL A 418 30.72 -12.07 15.14
CA VAL A 418 29.55 -11.75 14.32
C VAL A 418 29.21 -12.90 13.37
N MET A 419 30.21 -13.51 12.73
CA MET A 419 30.01 -14.66 11.85
C MET A 419 29.40 -15.84 12.58
N LYS A 420 29.90 -16.16 13.78
CA LYS A 420 29.37 -17.25 14.59
C LYS A 420 27.94 -17.00 15.07
N GLU A 421 27.62 -15.75 15.44
CA GLU A 421 26.28 -15.38 15.89
C GLU A 421 25.22 -15.56 14.79
N TYR A 422 25.54 -15.18 13.55
CA TYR A 422 24.60 -15.21 12.42
C TYR A 422 24.74 -16.43 11.51
N GLY A 423 25.76 -17.27 11.71
CA GLY A 423 26.02 -18.43 10.85
C GLY A 423 26.57 -18.05 9.47
N ILE A 424 27.37 -16.98 9.39
CA ILE A 424 27.98 -16.53 8.13
C ILE A 424 29.13 -17.46 7.77
N SER A 425 29.11 -18.01 6.55
CA SER A 425 30.22 -18.83 6.04
C SER A 425 31.41 -17.95 5.63
N ASN A 426 32.62 -18.52 5.67
CA ASN A 426 33.82 -17.82 5.18
C ASN A 426 33.67 -17.42 3.70
N ASP A 427 33.08 -18.29 2.88
CA ASP A 427 32.87 -18.05 1.46
C ASP A 427 31.96 -16.84 1.23
N SER A 428 30.88 -16.69 2.00
CA SER A 428 29.94 -15.57 1.86
C SER A 428 30.44 -14.28 2.51
N LEU A 429 31.34 -14.36 3.48
CA LEU A 429 31.85 -13.18 4.21
C LEU A 429 32.52 -12.17 3.27
N ASN A 430 33.38 -12.63 2.36
CA ASN A 430 34.10 -11.74 1.45
C ASN A 430 33.17 -10.88 0.59
N TYR A 431 32.01 -11.41 0.21
CA TYR A 431 31.02 -10.67 -0.58
C TYR A 431 30.30 -9.62 0.25
N VAL A 432 29.96 -9.95 1.50
CA VAL A 432 29.35 -8.99 2.42
C VAL A 432 30.33 -7.86 2.75
N LEU A 433 31.60 -8.19 3.00
CA LEU A 433 32.65 -7.21 3.21
C LEU A 433 32.82 -6.31 1.98
N ARG A 434 32.99 -6.89 0.78
CA ARG A 434 33.12 -6.13 -0.46
C ARG A 434 31.91 -5.20 -0.69
N TYR A 435 30.70 -5.68 -0.44
CA TYR A 435 29.50 -4.85 -0.58
C TYR A 435 29.46 -3.67 0.41
N ILE A 436 29.92 -3.89 1.64
CA ILE A 436 30.04 -2.85 2.66
C ILE A 436 31.16 -1.86 2.31
N GLU A 437 32.30 -2.35 1.80
CA GLU A 437 33.44 -1.56 1.35
C GLU A 437 33.07 -0.69 0.14
N GLU A 438 32.48 -1.27 -0.91
CA GLU A 438 31.97 -0.52 -2.08
C GLU A 438 30.95 0.55 -1.68
N GLN A 439 30.10 0.25 -0.69
CA GLN A 439 29.18 1.23 -0.12
C GLN A 439 29.91 2.37 0.59
N ALA A 440 30.91 2.05 1.42
CA ALA A 440 31.70 3.02 2.14
C ALA A 440 32.53 3.90 1.19
N GLU A 441 33.12 3.31 0.15
CA GLU A 441 33.90 4.03 -0.88
C GLU A 441 33.02 5.00 -1.67
N LYS A 442 31.84 4.58 -2.13
CA LYS A 442 30.96 5.43 -2.95
C LYS A 442 30.20 6.48 -2.14
N ALA A 443 29.67 6.12 -0.97
CA ALA A 443 28.81 7.01 -0.18
C ALA A 443 29.51 7.71 0.99
N GLY A 444 30.69 7.23 1.39
CA GLY A 444 31.37 7.67 2.63
C GLY A 444 30.70 7.18 3.92
N VAL A 445 29.52 6.56 3.84
CA VAL A 445 28.73 6.12 5.00
C VAL A 445 27.97 4.84 4.69
N ILE A 446 27.65 4.09 5.75
CA ILE A 446 26.90 2.84 5.67
C ILE A 446 25.53 3.03 6.33
N PRO A 447 24.44 3.07 5.53
CA PRO A 447 23.08 3.11 6.06
C PRO A 447 22.81 1.92 6.98
N SER A 448 22.29 2.19 8.17
CA SER A 448 22.24 1.22 9.26
C SER A 448 21.08 1.47 10.23
N ASP A 449 21.13 0.81 11.38
CA ASP A 449 20.19 1.04 12.47
C ASP A 449 20.38 2.42 13.15
N ARG A 450 21.46 3.15 12.87
CA ARG A 450 21.74 4.46 13.50
C ARG A 450 21.98 5.59 12.51
N LEU A 451 22.12 5.28 11.23
CA LEU A 451 22.42 6.25 10.18
C LEU A 451 21.46 6.07 9.00
N ILE A 452 20.83 7.17 8.63
CA ILE A 452 19.94 7.31 7.48
C ILE A 452 20.72 8.03 6.40
N LEU A 453 20.82 7.41 5.22
CA LEU A 453 21.40 8.05 4.04
C LEU A 453 20.27 8.48 3.12
N ILE A 454 20.27 9.76 2.75
CA ILE A 454 19.40 10.31 1.72
C ILE A 454 20.26 10.73 0.55
N GLU A 455 20.21 9.96 -0.53
CA GLU A 455 20.90 10.29 -1.78
C GLU A 455 19.94 11.01 -2.71
N ILE A 456 20.35 12.18 -3.20
CA ILE A 456 19.53 13.09 -4.01
C ILE A 456 20.20 13.26 -5.37
N SER A 457 19.41 13.09 -6.44
CA SER A 457 19.80 13.34 -7.82
C SER A 457 18.68 14.08 -8.55
N GLY A 458 18.71 15.41 -8.46
CA GLY A 458 17.70 16.28 -9.08
C GLY A 458 16.28 16.02 -8.55
N GLU A 459 15.41 15.49 -9.40
CA GLU A 459 14.02 15.14 -9.07
C GLU A 459 13.87 13.78 -8.37
N HIS A 460 14.98 13.04 -8.21
CA HIS A 460 15.02 11.71 -7.64
C HIS A 460 15.71 11.69 -6.29
N ALA A 461 15.25 10.82 -5.39
CA ALA A 461 15.95 10.54 -4.15
C ALA A 461 15.77 9.09 -3.69
N VAL A 462 16.74 8.57 -2.95
CA VAL A 462 16.64 7.30 -2.22
C VAL A 462 16.91 7.53 -0.74
N ILE A 463 15.97 7.12 0.11
CA ILE A 463 16.01 7.28 1.57
C ILE A 463 16.24 5.90 2.19
N ASN A 464 17.38 5.67 2.84
CA ASN A 464 17.73 4.40 3.48
C ASN A 464 17.45 4.44 4.98
N THR A 465 16.48 3.67 5.48
CA THR A 465 15.92 3.83 6.84
C THR A 465 15.83 2.56 7.69
N CYS A 466 15.86 1.37 7.08
CA CYS A 466 15.80 0.08 7.78
C CYS A 466 14.61 -0.06 8.78
N ILE A 467 13.44 0.51 8.48
CA ILE A 467 12.24 0.44 9.34
C ILE A 467 11.19 -0.61 8.88
N GLY A 468 11.58 -1.52 7.98
CA GLY A 468 10.73 -2.61 7.50
C GLY A 468 9.74 -2.18 6.42
N SER A 469 9.10 -3.15 5.77
CA SER A 469 8.29 -2.90 4.58
C SER A 469 7.13 -1.95 4.86
N LYS A 470 6.33 -2.24 5.91
CA LYS A 470 5.19 -1.39 6.28
C LYS A 470 5.62 -0.02 6.80
N GLY A 471 6.75 0.05 7.51
CA GLY A 471 7.30 1.32 8.00
C GLY A 471 7.70 2.24 6.85
N ASN A 472 8.41 1.71 5.86
CA ASN A 472 8.81 2.47 4.67
C ASN A 472 7.64 2.82 3.77
N GLU A 473 6.67 1.92 3.62
CA GLU A 473 5.44 2.22 2.89
C GLU A 473 4.70 3.40 3.55
N THR A 474 4.59 3.37 4.88
CA THR A 474 3.95 4.45 5.67
C THR A 474 4.70 5.77 5.53
N LEU A 475 6.04 5.75 5.69
CA LEU A 475 6.87 6.94 5.61
C LEU A 475 6.87 7.52 4.18
N GLY A 476 6.98 6.68 3.15
CA GLY A 476 6.92 7.09 1.74
C GLY A 476 5.58 7.74 1.39
N MET A 477 4.47 7.16 1.85
CA MET A 477 3.13 7.73 1.70
C MET A 477 3.02 9.12 2.33
N ILE A 478 3.52 9.27 3.57
CA ILE A 478 3.48 10.55 4.29
C ILE A 478 4.38 11.59 3.59
N ILE A 479 5.58 11.21 3.16
CA ILE A 479 6.49 12.10 2.42
C ILE A 479 5.84 12.58 1.13
N SER A 480 5.22 11.67 0.36
CA SER A 480 4.52 12.01 -0.87
C SER A 480 3.35 12.97 -0.63
N TYR A 481 2.57 12.74 0.43
CA TYR A 481 1.51 13.65 0.86
C TYR A 481 2.03 15.04 1.25
N LEU A 482 3.10 15.09 2.04
CA LEU A 482 3.69 16.36 2.50
C LEU A 482 4.33 17.14 1.34
N LEU A 483 5.00 16.47 0.40
CA LEU A 483 5.50 17.10 -0.83
C LEU A 483 4.38 17.78 -1.61
N ASN A 484 3.25 17.08 -1.79
CA ASN A 484 2.11 17.66 -2.49
C ASN A 484 1.48 18.81 -1.70
N SER A 485 1.29 18.65 -0.39
CA SER A 485 0.61 19.65 0.44
C SER A 485 1.43 20.92 0.66
N LEU A 486 2.74 20.81 0.85
CA LEU A 486 3.62 21.94 1.15
C LEU A 486 4.11 22.62 -0.13
N TYR A 487 4.52 21.83 -1.12
CA TYR A 487 5.22 22.30 -2.32
C TYR A 487 4.38 22.22 -3.60
N GLY A 488 3.18 21.64 -3.56
CA GLY A 488 2.38 21.39 -4.77
C GLY A 488 3.01 20.36 -5.71
N ALA A 489 4.05 19.65 -5.26
CA ALA A 489 4.79 18.69 -6.06
C ALA A 489 4.09 17.33 -5.98
N SER A 490 3.62 16.84 -7.12
CA SER A 490 3.26 15.43 -7.26
C SER A 490 4.51 14.57 -7.11
N SER A 491 4.35 13.36 -6.58
CA SER A 491 5.44 12.40 -6.46
C SER A 491 4.94 10.98 -6.61
N ILE A 492 5.84 10.11 -7.03
CA ILE A 492 5.66 8.66 -7.03
C ILE A 492 6.80 8.09 -6.18
N TYR A 493 6.48 7.10 -5.36
CA TYR A 493 7.48 6.38 -4.59
C TYR A 493 7.30 4.87 -4.69
N ARG A 494 8.39 4.16 -4.39
CA ARG A 494 8.44 2.73 -4.14
C ARG A 494 9.20 2.48 -2.85
N ALA A 495 8.70 1.57 -2.04
CA ALA A 495 9.32 1.19 -0.78
C ALA A 495 9.73 -0.28 -0.81
N ASP A 496 10.90 -0.58 -0.27
CA ASP A 496 11.32 -1.92 0.11
C ASP A 496 11.54 -1.95 1.65
N PRO A 497 11.93 -3.09 2.25
CA PRO A 497 12.17 -3.18 3.70
C PRO A 497 13.20 -2.18 4.28
N TYR A 498 14.10 -1.70 3.43
CA TYR A 498 15.28 -0.91 3.82
C TYR A 498 15.23 0.52 3.29
N ARG A 499 14.49 0.79 2.21
CA ARG A 499 14.61 2.02 1.42
C ARG A 499 13.27 2.52 0.88
N ILE A 500 13.26 3.80 0.56
CA ILE A 500 12.21 4.48 -0.21
C ILE A 500 12.87 5.15 -1.41
N ALA A 501 12.52 4.72 -2.62
CA ALA A 501 12.86 5.40 -3.86
C ALA A 501 11.74 6.38 -4.21
N LEU A 502 12.09 7.63 -4.47
CA LEU A 502 11.16 8.74 -4.68
C LEU A 502 11.52 9.46 -5.98
N LYS A 503 10.48 9.79 -6.77
CA LYS A 503 10.55 10.78 -7.84
C LYS A 503 9.49 11.85 -7.61
N ALA A 504 9.87 13.12 -7.70
CA ALA A 504 8.96 14.25 -7.58
C ALA A 504 8.92 15.09 -8.87
N SER A 505 7.90 15.94 -9.04
CA SER A 505 7.85 16.91 -10.15
C SER A 505 8.68 18.19 -9.90
N THR A 506 9.50 18.17 -8.86
CA THR A 506 10.35 19.27 -8.42
C THR A 506 11.70 18.73 -7.98
N PHE A 507 12.73 19.58 -8.03
CA PHE A 507 14.06 19.27 -7.53
C PHE A 507 14.00 19.07 -6.02
N LEU A 508 14.59 17.97 -5.55
CA LEU A 508 14.67 17.62 -4.15
C LEU A 508 15.93 18.23 -3.54
N SER A 509 15.86 18.57 -2.26
CA SER A 509 16.98 19.15 -1.51
C SER A 509 16.90 18.76 -0.04
N GLU A 510 18.02 18.91 0.67
CA GLU A 510 18.10 18.75 2.12
C GLU A 510 17.06 19.62 2.85
N GLU A 511 16.89 20.88 2.45
CA GLU A 511 15.90 21.80 3.05
C GLU A 511 14.46 21.27 2.93
N ILE A 512 14.11 20.71 1.77
CA ILE A 512 12.79 20.10 1.54
C ILE A 512 12.58 18.93 2.49
N PHE A 513 13.57 18.03 2.59
CA PHE A 513 13.47 16.88 3.50
C PHE A 513 13.45 17.29 4.97
N ALA A 514 14.24 18.27 5.38
CA ALA A 514 14.24 18.79 6.74
C ALA A 514 12.86 19.36 7.11
N ASN A 515 12.24 20.14 6.22
CA ASN A 515 10.89 20.65 6.43
C ASN A 515 9.85 19.52 6.50
N ILE A 516 9.90 18.54 5.59
CA ILE A 516 9.01 17.37 5.61
C ILE A 516 9.17 16.60 6.92
N PHE A 517 10.39 16.34 7.38
CA PHE A 517 10.66 15.61 8.62
C PHE A 517 10.18 16.36 9.86
N SER A 518 10.23 17.69 9.87
CA SER A 518 9.64 18.51 10.94
C SER A 518 8.11 18.34 11.06
N LYS A 519 7.44 17.98 9.96
CA LYS A 519 5.98 17.83 9.85
C LYS A 519 5.47 16.39 9.95
N LEU A 520 6.35 15.40 10.10
CA LEU A 520 5.94 13.99 10.18
C LEU A 520 4.97 13.71 11.33
N GLU A 521 5.22 14.25 12.52
CA GLU A 521 4.34 14.02 13.68
C GLU A 521 2.91 14.52 13.44
N GLU A 522 2.78 15.70 12.86
CA GLU A 522 1.49 16.30 12.50
C GLU A 522 0.75 15.42 11.49
N ALA A 523 1.46 14.90 10.49
CA ALA A 523 0.89 14.00 9.49
C ALA A 523 0.50 12.63 10.06
N ILE A 524 1.28 12.08 11.00
CA ILE A 524 0.97 10.82 11.69
C ILE A 524 -0.30 10.96 12.53
N ASN A 525 -0.46 12.08 13.23
CA ASN A 525 -1.65 12.35 14.03
C ASN A 525 -2.90 12.53 13.15
N ASN A 526 -2.72 12.99 11.91
CA ASN A 526 -3.78 13.15 10.92
C ASN A 526 -3.76 12.06 9.83
N ILE A 527 -3.29 10.85 10.15
CA ILE A 527 -3.08 9.78 9.16
C ILE A 527 -4.35 9.43 8.36
N GLY A 528 -5.53 9.59 8.95
CA GLY A 528 -6.81 9.37 8.26
C GLY A 528 -6.94 10.24 7.01
N ASP A 529 -6.58 11.53 7.11
CA ASP A 529 -6.64 12.46 5.99
C ASP A 529 -5.57 12.21 4.93
N VAL A 530 -4.40 11.73 5.36
CA VAL A 530 -3.32 11.30 4.46
C VAL A 530 -3.81 10.12 3.63
N VAL A 531 -4.33 9.07 4.28
CA VAL A 531 -4.81 7.85 3.63
C VAL A 531 -5.95 8.15 2.66
N LYS A 532 -6.93 8.99 3.04
CA LYS A 532 -8.07 9.36 2.17
C LYS A 532 -7.67 9.97 0.83
N ARG A 533 -6.48 10.54 0.72
CA ARG A 533 -5.96 11.14 -0.53
C ARG A 533 -5.24 10.15 -1.43
N THR A 534 -4.97 8.94 -0.95
CA THR A 534 -4.30 7.89 -1.73
C THR A 534 -5.29 7.14 -2.63
N ASN A 535 -4.78 6.51 -3.69
CA ASN A 535 -5.59 5.60 -4.51
C ASN A 535 -5.95 4.30 -3.76
N ILE A 536 -5.11 3.88 -2.81
CA ILE A 536 -5.34 2.69 -1.97
C ILE A 536 -6.67 2.83 -1.20
N TYR A 537 -6.96 4.03 -0.69
CA TYR A 537 -8.23 4.29 -0.01
C TYR A 537 -9.43 4.03 -0.90
N LYS A 538 -9.43 4.51 -2.14
CA LYS A 538 -10.57 4.34 -3.06
C LYS A 538 -10.88 2.86 -3.33
N LEU A 539 -9.86 2.06 -3.65
CA LEU A 539 -10.05 0.63 -3.90
C LEU A 539 -10.54 -0.10 -2.67
N LYS A 540 -9.88 0.13 -1.52
CA LYS A 540 -10.25 -0.53 -0.28
C LYS A 540 -11.65 -0.13 0.18
N PHE A 541 -12.03 1.13 -0.03
CA PHE A 541 -13.37 1.63 0.25
C PHE A 541 -14.44 0.82 -0.48
N ILE A 542 -14.23 0.52 -1.77
CA ILE A 542 -15.16 -0.29 -2.55
C ILE A 542 -15.30 -1.71 -1.96
N GLN A 543 -14.18 -2.33 -1.57
CA GLN A 543 -14.19 -3.66 -0.96
C GLN A 543 -14.96 -3.68 0.37
N VAL A 544 -14.73 -2.69 1.25
CA VAL A 544 -15.43 -2.55 2.53
C VAL A 544 -16.91 -2.23 2.32
N ALA A 545 -17.24 -1.35 1.38
CA ALA A 545 -18.63 -0.99 1.05
C ALA A 545 -19.43 -2.21 0.55
N ARG A 546 -18.80 -3.11 -0.22
CA ARG A 546 -19.40 -4.40 -0.61
C ARG A 546 -19.67 -5.27 0.62
N ARG A 547 -18.66 -5.48 1.48
CA ARG A 547 -18.82 -6.30 2.70
C ARG A 547 -19.85 -5.74 3.68
N LEU A 548 -20.10 -4.44 3.67
CA LEU A 548 -21.17 -3.78 4.45
C LEU A 548 -22.54 -3.75 3.75
N GLY A 549 -22.67 -4.26 2.53
CA GLY A 549 -23.96 -4.34 1.82
C GLY A 549 -24.43 -3.03 1.18
N VAL A 550 -23.53 -2.05 1.05
CA VAL A 550 -23.81 -0.78 0.35
C VAL A 550 -23.82 -0.98 -1.16
N ILE A 551 -22.95 -1.87 -1.65
CA ILE A 551 -22.74 -2.12 -3.08
C ILE A 551 -23.04 -3.59 -3.35
N GLU A 552 -23.97 -3.82 -4.27
CA GLU A 552 -24.36 -5.17 -4.69
C GLU A 552 -23.31 -5.78 -5.64
N LYS A 553 -23.23 -7.11 -5.66
CA LYS A 553 -22.34 -7.84 -6.58
C LYS A 553 -22.75 -7.55 -8.03
N GLY A 554 -21.81 -7.04 -8.84
CA GLY A 554 -22.02 -6.70 -10.26
C GLY A 554 -22.33 -5.23 -10.58
N ALA A 555 -22.51 -4.36 -9.59
CA ALA A 555 -22.77 -2.92 -9.79
C ALA A 555 -21.50 -2.08 -10.13
N GLU A 556 -20.46 -2.72 -10.68
CA GLU A 556 -19.07 -2.23 -10.74
C GLU A 556 -18.90 -0.97 -11.59
N LYS A 557 -19.80 -0.74 -12.55
CA LYS A 557 -19.57 0.17 -13.67
C LYS A 557 -19.57 1.67 -13.34
N LYS A 558 -20.01 2.13 -12.15
CA LYS A 558 -20.21 3.57 -11.88
C LYS A 558 -20.08 4.01 -10.41
N ILE A 559 -19.09 3.53 -9.65
CA ILE A 559 -18.83 4.14 -8.32
C ILE A 559 -18.11 5.48 -8.52
N SER A 560 -18.89 6.54 -8.67
CA SER A 560 -18.36 7.90 -8.81
C SER A 560 -17.66 8.35 -7.52
N GLN A 561 -16.71 9.28 -7.63
CA GLN A 561 -16.11 9.96 -6.47
C GLN A 561 -17.16 10.58 -5.53
N ASN A 562 -18.37 10.86 -6.04
CA ASN A 562 -19.45 11.42 -5.25
C ASN A 562 -20.00 10.41 -4.23
N ILE A 563 -20.05 9.11 -4.53
CA ILE A 563 -20.50 8.09 -3.57
C ILE A 563 -19.51 7.98 -2.41
N ILE A 564 -18.21 7.97 -2.72
CA ILE A 564 -17.15 7.96 -1.69
C ILE A 564 -17.28 9.19 -0.79
N LYS A 565 -17.58 10.37 -1.36
CA LYS A 565 -17.80 11.61 -0.60
C LYS A 565 -19.04 11.54 0.30
N ILE A 566 -20.17 11.04 -0.20
CA ILE A 566 -21.43 10.92 0.57
C ILE A 566 -21.26 10.00 1.79
N LEU A 567 -20.44 8.96 1.64
CA LEU A 567 -20.23 7.95 2.68
C LEU A 567 -19.06 8.27 3.63
N GLN A 568 -18.44 9.45 3.53
CA GLN A 568 -17.46 9.89 4.52
C GLN A 568 -18.10 10.01 5.91
N GLY A 569 -17.37 9.60 6.94
CA GLY A 569 -17.86 9.57 8.32
C GLY A 569 -18.90 8.48 8.62
N THR A 570 -19.23 7.63 7.65
CA THR A 570 -20.06 6.44 7.89
C THR A 570 -19.21 5.27 8.40
N PRO A 571 -19.81 4.20 8.95
CA PRO A 571 -19.09 2.98 9.30
C PRO A 571 -18.21 2.40 8.17
N VAL A 572 -18.55 2.66 6.90
CA VAL A 572 -17.75 2.25 5.74
C VAL A 572 -16.40 2.97 5.70
N ASP A 573 -16.40 4.29 5.88
CA ASP A 573 -15.18 5.12 5.88
C ASP A 573 -14.27 4.71 7.05
N GLU A 574 -14.85 4.56 8.24
CA GLU A 574 -14.12 4.18 9.45
C GLU A 574 -13.45 2.81 9.32
N GLU A 575 -14.20 1.83 8.84
CA GLU A 575 -13.69 0.47 8.63
C GLU A 575 -12.64 0.44 7.52
N THR A 576 -12.81 1.25 6.49
CA THR A 576 -11.81 1.39 5.40
C THR A 576 -10.49 1.93 5.93
N LEU A 577 -10.51 3.03 6.69
CA LEU A 577 -9.30 3.61 7.27
C LEU A 577 -8.60 2.61 8.18
N LYS A 578 -9.37 1.96 9.04
CA LYS A 578 -8.87 1.00 10.02
C LYS A 578 -8.23 -0.22 9.37
N GLU A 579 -8.85 -0.77 8.33
CA GLU A 579 -8.28 -1.91 7.60
C GLU A 579 -6.98 -1.49 6.91
N ILE A 580 -6.92 -0.33 6.25
CA ILE A 580 -5.68 0.13 5.60
C ILE A 580 -4.56 0.32 6.62
N ILE A 581 -4.87 1.02 7.72
CA ILE A 581 -3.89 1.32 8.78
C ILE A 581 -3.34 0.03 9.41
N SER A 582 -4.18 -0.96 9.65
CA SER A 582 -3.75 -2.23 10.27
C SER A 582 -3.05 -3.18 9.30
N THR A 583 -3.51 -3.24 8.05
CA THR A 583 -3.00 -4.23 7.08
C THR A 583 -1.77 -3.75 6.32
N ARG A 584 -1.70 -2.46 5.97
CA ARG A 584 -0.62 -1.92 5.11
C ARG A 584 0.37 -1.01 5.83
N LEU A 585 -0.03 -0.34 6.91
CA LEU A 585 0.79 0.67 7.57
C LEU A 585 1.40 0.17 8.88
N ASP A 586 2.50 0.81 9.30
CA ASP A 586 3.11 0.62 10.62
C ASP A 586 3.43 1.99 11.23
N LEU A 587 2.42 2.59 11.87
CA LEU A 587 2.56 3.88 12.53
C LEU A 587 3.47 3.82 13.75
N LYS A 588 3.64 2.64 14.38
CA LYS A 588 4.54 2.48 15.52
C LYS A 588 5.99 2.62 15.06
N ALA A 589 6.34 1.99 13.94
CA ALA A 589 7.67 2.12 13.34
C ALA A 589 8.00 3.56 12.93
N VAL A 590 7.05 4.29 12.33
CA VAL A 590 7.28 5.69 11.91
C VAL A 590 7.33 6.64 13.12
N ARG A 591 6.49 6.46 14.15
CA ARG A 591 6.63 7.23 15.41
C ARG A 591 7.97 7.00 16.07
N TRP A 592 8.39 5.74 16.15
CA TRP A 592 9.71 5.39 16.65
C TRP A 592 10.82 6.10 15.84
N PHE A 593 10.70 6.13 14.51
CA PHE A 593 11.65 6.86 13.65
C PHE A 593 11.72 8.36 13.99
N VAL A 594 10.56 9.02 14.13
CA VAL A 594 10.48 10.46 14.48
C VAL A 594 11.07 10.74 15.86
N GLU A 595 10.75 9.92 16.87
CA GLU A 595 11.29 10.05 18.23
C GLU A 595 12.82 9.89 18.27
N ASN A 596 13.36 8.93 17.53
CA ASN A 596 14.80 8.68 17.50
C ASN A 596 15.56 9.70 16.66
N LEU A 597 14.91 10.31 15.66
CA LEU A 597 15.45 11.46 14.94
C LEU A 597 15.53 12.68 15.85
N ARG A 598 14.45 13.01 16.59
CA ARG A 598 14.42 14.13 17.54
C ARG A 598 15.41 14.00 18.69
N SER A 599 15.61 12.78 19.18
CA SER A 599 16.55 12.50 20.27
C SER A 599 18.00 12.29 19.81
N ASN A 600 18.32 12.56 18.53
CA ASN A 600 19.65 12.38 17.93
C ASN A 600 20.23 10.95 18.05
N LYS A 601 19.38 9.95 18.27
CA LYS A 601 19.77 8.52 18.27
C LYS A 601 19.96 8.00 16.85
N ILE A 602 19.30 8.63 15.89
CA ILE A 602 19.45 8.39 14.47
C ILE A 602 19.98 9.67 13.83
N ARG A 603 21.02 9.54 13.00
CA ARG A 603 21.61 10.64 12.24
C ARG A 603 21.19 10.55 10.78
N ILE A 604 20.95 11.69 10.15
CA ILE A 604 20.71 11.79 8.70
C ILE A 604 21.99 12.31 8.05
N VAL A 605 22.38 11.70 6.94
CA VAL A 605 23.44 12.17 6.04
C VAL A 605 22.84 12.35 4.66
N TYR A 606 23.06 13.52 4.07
CA TYR A 606 22.65 13.84 2.71
C TYR A 606 23.84 13.67 1.77
N ARG A 607 23.60 13.09 0.59
CA ARG A 607 24.58 13.00 -0.49
C ARG A 607 23.92 13.43 -1.80
N TYR A 608 24.60 14.26 -2.57
CA TYR A 608 24.19 14.64 -3.91
C TYR A 608 25.05 13.88 -4.91
N SER A 609 24.43 13.21 -5.88
CA SER A 609 25.14 12.45 -6.92
C SER A 609 24.31 12.40 -8.21
N SER A 610 24.90 11.92 -9.30
CA SER A 610 24.11 11.50 -10.47
C SER A 610 23.36 10.20 -10.17
N LEU A 611 22.43 9.82 -11.07
CA LEU A 611 21.65 8.58 -10.94
C LEU A 611 22.52 7.34 -11.07
N GLU A 612 23.52 7.38 -11.95
CA GLU A 612 24.46 6.29 -12.21
C GLU A 612 25.44 6.10 -11.04
N GLU A 613 25.64 7.14 -10.22
CA GLU A 613 26.54 7.16 -9.07
C GLU A 613 25.86 6.90 -7.73
N PHE A 614 24.57 6.51 -7.73
CA PHE A 614 23.94 6.03 -6.51
C PHE A 614 24.75 4.89 -5.89
N SER A 615 24.90 4.95 -4.57
CA SER A 615 25.67 3.95 -3.84
C SER A 615 25.05 2.55 -3.99
N PRO A 616 25.83 1.45 -3.83
CA PRO A 616 25.34 0.08 -4.03
C PRO A 616 24.03 -0.21 -3.28
N MET A 617 23.88 0.31 -2.06
CA MET A 617 22.63 0.18 -1.30
C MET A 617 21.48 0.95 -1.97
N SER A 618 21.63 2.23 -2.31
CA SER A 618 20.54 2.98 -2.94
C SER A 618 20.22 2.52 -4.36
N ALA A 619 21.24 2.11 -5.11
CA ALA A 619 21.11 1.57 -6.45
C ALA A 619 20.27 0.30 -6.48
N SER A 620 20.25 -0.51 -5.40
CA SER A 620 19.45 -1.74 -5.29
C SER A 620 17.95 -1.48 -5.57
N ILE A 621 17.33 -0.55 -4.83
CA ILE A 621 15.92 -0.20 -5.04
C ILE A 621 15.72 0.62 -6.32
N TYR A 622 16.66 1.51 -6.63
CA TYR A 622 16.52 2.41 -7.77
C TYR A 622 16.57 1.64 -9.09
N ASN A 623 17.56 0.77 -9.30
CA ASN A 623 17.66 -0.05 -10.50
C ASN A 623 16.46 -0.98 -10.65
N ARG A 624 15.98 -1.54 -9.52
CA ARG A 624 14.82 -2.42 -9.47
C ARG A 624 13.55 -1.77 -10.02
N TYR A 625 13.31 -0.48 -9.77
CA TYR A 625 12.05 0.18 -10.17
C TYR A 625 12.19 1.23 -11.27
N ALA A 626 13.33 1.92 -11.36
CA ALA A 626 13.58 2.95 -12.37
C ALA A 626 13.85 2.34 -13.76
N LYS A 627 14.65 1.26 -13.85
CA LYS A 627 14.94 0.60 -15.13
C LYS A 627 13.71 -0.04 -15.77
N LEU A 628 12.73 -0.48 -14.96
CA LEU A 628 11.47 -1.06 -15.41
C LEU A 628 10.43 -0.03 -15.87
N GLY A 629 10.77 1.26 -15.85
CA GLY A 629 9.87 2.34 -16.23
C GLY A 629 8.83 2.72 -15.17
N ILE A 630 8.88 2.12 -13.98
CA ILE A 630 7.84 2.26 -12.94
C ILE A 630 7.91 3.64 -12.25
N LEU A 631 9.08 4.30 -12.29
CA LEU A 631 9.29 5.66 -11.78
C LEU A 631 9.26 6.73 -12.90
N GLN A 632 8.66 6.48 -14.07
CA GLN A 632 8.90 7.38 -15.22
C GLN A 632 8.03 8.63 -15.28
N GLU A 633 6.77 8.62 -14.84
CA GLU A 633 5.89 9.77 -15.13
C GLU A 633 5.43 10.53 -13.89
N VAL A 634 6.17 11.58 -13.55
CA VAL A 634 5.61 12.72 -12.82
C VAL A 634 5.75 13.93 -13.73
N PRO A 635 4.65 14.51 -14.27
CA PRO A 635 4.77 15.68 -15.12
C PRO A 635 5.41 16.83 -14.31
N PRO A 636 6.47 17.48 -14.84
CA PRO A 636 7.12 18.59 -14.16
C PRO A 636 6.12 19.65 -13.72
N VAL A 637 6.37 20.34 -12.60
CA VAL A 637 5.48 21.41 -12.13
C VAL A 637 5.23 22.45 -13.23
N SER A 638 6.21 22.73 -14.10
CA SER A 638 6.05 23.61 -15.26
C SER A 638 4.97 23.13 -16.25
N VAL A 639 4.85 21.81 -16.48
CA VAL A 639 3.80 21.22 -17.32
C VAL A 639 2.43 21.39 -16.66
N ILE A 640 2.32 21.10 -15.35
CA ILE A 640 1.08 21.30 -14.58
C ILE A 640 0.65 22.77 -14.60
N VAL A 641 1.59 23.68 -14.33
CA VAL A 641 1.38 25.13 -14.39
C VAL A 641 0.91 25.55 -15.78
N ASN A 642 1.50 25.03 -16.86
CA ASN A 642 1.10 25.34 -18.23
C ASN A 642 -0.31 24.82 -18.57
N VAL A 643 -0.68 23.62 -18.11
CA VAL A 643 -2.04 23.08 -18.28
C VAL A 643 -3.06 23.95 -17.55
N VAL A 644 -2.78 24.29 -16.30
CA VAL A 644 -3.67 25.14 -15.49
C VAL A 644 -3.74 26.55 -16.07
N LYS A 645 -2.62 27.12 -16.52
CA LYS A 645 -2.58 28.41 -17.22
C LYS A 645 -3.52 28.40 -18.43
N ARG A 646 -3.37 27.42 -19.33
CA ARG A 646 -4.23 27.28 -20.52
C ARG A 646 -5.71 27.15 -20.14
N ARG A 647 -6.03 26.42 -19.07
CA ARG A 647 -7.40 26.30 -18.55
C ARG A 647 -7.94 27.65 -18.10
N LEU A 648 -7.21 28.37 -17.26
CA LEU A 648 -7.60 29.68 -16.73
C LEU A 648 -7.77 30.71 -17.86
N GLU A 649 -6.80 30.78 -18.77
CA GLU A 649 -6.81 31.67 -19.94
C GLU A 649 -8.01 31.44 -20.87
N ASN A 650 -8.43 30.18 -21.04
CA ASN A 650 -9.58 29.82 -21.87
C ASN A 650 -10.91 29.84 -21.10
N THR A 651 -10.91 30.10 -19.80
CA THR A 651 -12.14 30.23 -19.02
C THR A 651 -12.93 31.45 -19.49
N ARG A 652 -14.23 31.28 -19.74
CA ARG A 652 -15.12 32.38 -20.12
C ARG A 652 -15.58 33.13 -18.87
N ILE A 653 -15.50 34.45 -18.94
CA ILE A 653 -15.97 35.37 -17.91
C ILE A 653 -16.86 36.42 -18.54
N ARG A 654 -17.75 36.99 -17.74
CA ARG A 654 -18.59 38.11 -18.13
C ARG A 654 -18.15 39.34 -17.32
N LEU A 655 -17.79 40.40 -18.04
CA LEU A 655 -17.54 41.72 -17.45
C LEU A 655 -18.83 42.52 -17.48
N PHE A 656 -19.16 43.15 -16.35
CA PHE A 656 -20.41 43.88 -16.18
C PHE A 656 -20.17 45.28 -15.61
N CYS A 657 -20.73 46.33 -16.21
CA CYS A 657 -20.54 47.69 -15.72
C CYS A 657 -21.45 48.02 -14.54
N LEU A 658 -20.85 48.23 -13.36
CA LEU A 658 -21.58 48.65 -12.16
C LEU A 658 -22.04 50.11 -12.21
N HIS A 659 -21.41 50.94 -13.03
CA HIS A 659 -21.75 52.36 -13.13
C HIS A 659 -23.03 52.60 -13.92
N CYS A 660 -23.15 52.11 -15.17
CA CYS A 660 -24.39 52.27 -15.93
C CYS A 660 -25.42 51.16 -15.63
N GLY A 661 -24.98 49.95 -15.28
CA GLY A 661 -25.86 48.80 -15.03
C GLY A 661 -26.48 48.20 -16.30
N GLU A 662 -25.95 48.55 -17.47
CA GLU A 662 -26.60 48.29 -18.76
C GLU A 662 -25.65 47.77 -19.85
N TRP A 663 -24.39 47.52 -19.49
CA TRP A 663 -23.40 47.00 -20.41
C TRP A 663 -22.76 45.75 -19.81
N TYR A 664 -22.66 44.72 -20.63
CA TYR A 664 -21.86 43.54 -20.35
C TYR A 664 -21.15 43.10 -21.62
N SER A 665 -20.04 42.39 -21.43
CA SER A 665 -19.36 41.72 -22.52
C SER A 665 -18.70 40.43 -22.01
N GLU A 666 -18.64 39.43 -22.86
CA GLU A 666 -18.07 38.13 -22.55
C GLU A 666 -16.72 37.97 -23.24
N TYR A 667 -15.76 37.50 -22.47
CA TYR A 667 -14.41 37.26 -22.95
C TYR A 667 -13.91 35.91 -22.42
N ARG A 668 -12.96 35.30 -23.12
CA ARG A 668 -12.03 34.42 -22.41
C ARG A 668 -11.03 35.30 -21.66
N VAL A 669 -10.55 34.85 -20.52
CA VAL A 669 -9.60 35.62 -19.70
C VAL A 669 -8.42 36.17 -20.52
N LYS A 670 -7.86 35.37 -21.44
CA LYS A 670 -6.75 35.79 -22.30
C LYS A 670 -7.11 36.91 -23.29
N ASP A 671 -8.36 36.93 -23.75
CA ASP A 671 -8.88 37.80 -24.82
C ASP A 671 -9.37 39.17 -24.29
N VAL A 672 -9.35 39.38 -22.97
CA VAL A 672 -9.74 40.68 -22.38
C VAL A 672 -8.70 41.76 -22.74
N PRO A 673 -9.10 42.94 -23.24
CA PRO A 673 -8.18 44.05 -23.46
C PRO A 673 -7.60 44.60 -22.14
N GLU A 674 -6.34 45.06 -22.12
CA GLU A 674 -5.72 45.61 -20.90
C GLU A 674 -6.43 46.86 -20.37
N ASN A 675 -6.93 47.71 -21.27
CA ASN A 675 -7.65 48.94 -20.94
C ASN A 675 -9.14 48.84 -21.24
N VAL A 676 -9.76 47.72 -20.85
CA VAL A 676 -11.21 47.55 -21.02
C VAL A 676 -11.99 48.56 -20.16
N SER A 677 -12.97 49.19 -20.77
CA SER A 677 -13.92 50.12 -20.13
C SER A 677 -15.32 49.86 -20.68
N CYS A 678 -16.33 50.35 -19.97
CA CYS A 678 -17.71 50.23 -20.43
C CYS A 678 -17.92 51.03 -21.73
N LEU A 679 -18.28 50.35 -22.82
CA LEU A 679 -18.53 51.00 -24.12
C LEU A 679 -19.73 51.96 -24.11
N ARG A 680 -20.57 51.93 -23.07
CA ARG A 680 -21.74 52.80 -22.94
C ARG A 680 -21.47 54.09 -22.14
N CYS A 681 -20.61 54.04 -21.12
CA CYS A 681 -20.42 55.17 -20.18
C CYS A 681 -18.96 55.46 -19.84
N GLY A 682 -18.00 54.76 -20.44
CA GLY A 682 -16.56 54.94 -20.19
C GLY A 682 -16.06 54.47 -18.82
N SER A 683 -16.94 54.02 -17.92
CA SER A 683 -16.53 53.59 -16.58
C SER A 683 -15.66 52.33 -16.59
N ARG A 684 -14.63 52.32 -15.73
CA ARG A 684 -13.76 51.15 -15.46
C ARG A 684 -14.27 50.28 -14.30
N ALA A 685 -15.40 50.64 -13.67
CA ALA A 685 -16.02 49.86 -12.60
C ALA A 685 -16.72 48.61 -13.17
N LEU A 686 -15.92 47.64 -13.59
CA LEU A 686 -16.36 46.43 -14.27
C LEU A 686 -16.25 45.23 -13.33
N ALA A 687 -17.39 44.71 -12.90
CA ALA A 687 -17.48 43.49 -12.10
C ALA A 687 -17.23 42.25 -12.96
N VAL A 688 -16.63 41.22 -12.36
CA VAL A 688 -16.34 39.93 -12.98
C VAL A 688 -17.33 38.89 -12.44
N THR A 689 -18.00 38.18 -13.34
CA THR A 689 -18.97 37.12 -13.00
C THR A 689 -18.94 35.96 -13.99
N SER A 690 -19.62 34.85 -13.68
CA SER A 690 -19.78 33.74 -14.62
C SER A 690 -20.75 34.11 -15.75
N PRO A 691 -20.53 33.64 -17.00
CA PRO A 691 -21.54 33.76 -18.07
C PRO A 691 -22.89 33.12 -17.73
N ARG A 692 -22.93 32.17 -16.78
CA ARG A 692 -24.18 31.53 -16.33
C ARG A 692 -25.00 32.40 -15.37
N ASP A 693 -24.42 33.48 -14.85
CA ASP A 693 -25.12 34.42 -13.96
C ASP A 693 -25.95 35.41 -14.78
N GLU A 694 -27.09 34.96 -15.32
CA GLU A 694 -28.00 35.79 -16.14
C GLU A 694 -28.76 36.83 -15.31
N GLU A 695 -28.99 36.55 -14.02
CA GLU A 695 -29.75 37.41 -13.10
C GLU A 695 -28.98 38.65 -12.61
N VAL A 696 -27.69 38.78 -12.94
CA VAL A 696 -26.85 39.91 -12.47
C VAL A 696 -27.34 41.25 -13.03
N LEU A 697 -27.86 41.26 -14.26
CA LEU A 697 -28.41 42.45 -14.90
C LEU A 697 -29.63 43.00 -14.15
N SER A 698 -30.60 42.14 -13.85
CA SER A 698 -31.82 42.54 -13.14
C SER A 698 -31.50 42.94 -11.70
N LEU A 699 -30.58 42.23 -11.04
CA LEU A 699 -30.11 42.53 -9.70
C LEU A 699 -29.45 43.92 -9.60
N VAL A 700 -28.51 44.25 -10.49
CA VAL A 700 -27.82 45.55 -10.42
C VAL A 700 -28.79 46.71 -10.73
N LYS A 701 -29.75 46.52 -11.65
CA LYS A 701 -30.79 47.53 -11.91
C LYS A 701 -31.66 47.78 -10.68
N ARG A 702 -32.09 46.72 -9.98
CA ARG A 702 -32.87 46.82 -8.73
C ARG A 702 -32.07 47.48 -7.61
N TRP A 703 -30.80 47.11 -7.45
CA TRP A 703 -29.90 47.71 -6.46
C TRP A 703 -29.73 49.22 -6.69
N LYS A 704 -29.49 49.65 -7.94
CA LYS A 704 -29.34 51.08 -8.28
C LYS A 704 -30.61 51.90 -8.08
N ARG A 705 -31.79 51.28 -8.17
CA ARG A 705 -33.09 51.92 -7.91
C ARG A 705 -33.45 51.97 -6.42
N GLY A 706 -32.57 51.49 -5.54
CA GLY A 706 -32.85 51.41 -4.10
C GLY A 706 -33.96 50.43 -3.74
N SER A 707 -34.22 49.43 -4.59
CA SER A 707 -35.24 48.41 -4.30
C SER A 707 -34.82 47.53 -3.13
N LYS A 708 -35.80 47.01 -2.37
CA LYS A 708 -35.54 46.06 -1.27
C LYS A 708 -34.94 44.76 -1.85
N LEU A 709 -33.77 44.37 -1.36
CA LEU A 709 -33.04 43.17 -1.76
C LEU A 709 -33.15 42.08 -0.68
N SER A 710 -33.08 40.82 -1.08
CA SER A 710 -32.90 39.72 -0.13
C SER A 710 -31.47 39.70 0.43
N LEU A 711 -31.26 38.99 1.54
CA LEU A 711 -29.93 38.83 2.14
C LEU A 711 -28.90 38.22 1.16
N ASP A 712 -29.33 37.31 0.28
CA ASP A 712 -28.43 36.70 -0.71
C ASP A 712 -28.18 37.61 -1.91
N GLU A 713 -29.16 38.43 -2.29
CA GLU A 713 -29.00 39.48 -3.29
C GLU A 713 -28.00 40.55 -2.84
N GLU A 714 -28.05 40.99 -1.57
CA GLU A 714 -27.09 41.93 -0.98
C GLU A 714 -25.67 41.36 -0.97
N LYS A 715 -25.50 40.08 -0.59
CA LYS A 715 -24.20 39.39 -0.66
C LYS A 715 -23.66 39.36 -2.10
N LYS A 716 -24.53 39.09 -3.09
CA LYS A 716 -24.14 39.03 -4.50
C LYS A 716 -23.77 40.42 -5.05
N VAL A 717 -24.44 41.49 -4.64
CA VAL A 717 -24.03 42.87 -4.95
C VAL A 717 -22.66 43.18 -4.35
N LYS A 718 -22.41 42.83 -3.08
CA LYS A 718 -21.11 43.03 -2.42
C LYS A 718 -19.99 42.26 -3.13
N TYR A 719 -20.27 41.02 -3.55
CA TYR A 719 -19.36 40.22 -4.38
C TYR A 719 -18.98 40.95 -5.67
N LEU A 720 -19.96 41.49 -6.40
CA LEU A 720 -19.73 42.20 -7.67
C LEU A 720 -18.90 43.48 -7.47
N GLN A 721 -19.17 44.24 -6.41
CA GLN A 721 -18.39 45.42 -6.06
C GLN A 721 -16.92 45.05 -5.76
N GLN A 722 -16.71 44.00 -4.97
CA GLN A 722 -15.36 43.53 -4.64
C GLN A 722 -14.62 43.01 -5.88
N SER A 723 -15.31 42.27 -6.77
CA SER A 723 -14.69 41.78 -8.01
C SER A 723 -14.29 42.92 -8.95
N ALA A 724 -15.09 43.99 -9.01
CA ALA A 724 -14.76 45.20 -9.76
C ALA A 724 -13.52 45.91 -9.22
N ILE A 725 -13.41 46.07 -7.89
CA ILE A 725 -12.23 46.67 -7.24
C ILE A 725 -10.97 45.85 -7.53
N LEU A 726 -11.07 44.52 -7.42
CA LEU A 726 -9.97 43.61 -7.71
C LEU A 726 -9.52 43.69 -9.15
N PHE A 727 -10.47 43.73 -10.09
CA PHE A 727 -10.15 43.84 -11.51
C PHE A 727 -9.50 45.20 -11.83
N MET A 728 -10.00 46.29 -11.25
CA MET A 728 -9.38 47.61 -11.41
C MET A 728 -7.95 47.66 -10.84
N SER A 729 -7.67 46.93 -9.76
CA SER A 729 -6.37 46.98 -9.08
C SER A 729 -5.32 46.06 -9.69
N TYR A 730 -5.72 44.85 -10.14
CA TYR A 730 -4.80 43.79 -10.58
C TYR A 730 -4.99 43.37 -12.05
N GLY A 731 -5.95 43.96 -12.77
CA GLY A 731 -6.20 43.69 -14.18
C GLY A 731 -6.41 42.21 -14.50
N LYS A 732 -5.71 41.72 -15.55
CA LYS A 732 -5.79 40.31 -15.98
C LYS A 732 -5.42 39.31 -14.89
N LYS A 733 -4.52 39.65 -13.97
CA LYS A 733 -4.15 38.76 -12.85
C LYS A 733 -5.36 38.48 -11.94
N ALA A 734 -6.21 39.48 -11.69
CA ALA A 734 -7.46 39.28 -10.96
C ALA A 734 -8.45 38.38 -11.71
N LEU A 735 -8.51 38.49 -13.05
CA LEU A 735 -9.35 37.61 -13.86
C LEU A 735 -8.89 36.16 -13.77
N MET A 736 -7.58 35.91 -13.85
CA MET A 736 -7.01 34.57 -13.68
C MET A 736 -7.32 33.99 -12.29
N ALA A 737 -7.21 34.80 -11.23
CA ALA A 737 -7.52 34.35 -9.88
C ALA A 737 -9.02 34.01 -9.70
N ILE A 738 -9.92 34.87 -10.21
CA ILE A 738 -11.38 34.66 -10.12
C ILE A 738 -11.85 33.52 -11.04
N ALA A 739 -11.15 33.25 -12.14
CA ALA A 739 -11.43 32.10 -13.01
C ALA A 739 -11.16 30.75 -12.32
N GLY A 740 -10.43 30.74 -11.21
CA GLY A 740 -10.19 29.54 -10.42
C GLY A 740 -11.47 29.02 -9.75
N HIS A 741 -11.61 27.70 -9.68
CA HIS A 741 -12.80 27.06 -9.13
C HIS A 741 -13.01 27.37 -7.64
N GLY A 742 -14.16 28.00 -7.34
CA GLY A 742 -14.52 28.36 -5.96
C GLY A 742 -13.75 29.53 -5.37
N ILE A 743 -13.03 30.29 -6.20
CA ILE A 743 -12.28 31.46 -5.77
C ILE A 743 -13.13 32.70 -5.95
N GLY A 744 -13.75 33.16 -4.86
CA GLY A 744 -14.39 34.48 -4.80
C GLY A 744 -13.39 35.63 -4.56
N PRO A 745 -13.83 36.89 -4.66
CA PRO A 745 -13.03 38.11 -4.48
C PRO A 745 -12.14 38.10 -3.23
N ASN A 746 -12.68 37.70 -2.07
CA ASN A 746 -11.94 37.66 -0.81
C ASN A 746 -10.81 36.61 -0.78
N THR A 747 -10.93 35.54 -1.57
CA THR A 747 -9.84 34.55 -1.71
C THR A 747 -8.87 34.99 -2.79
N ALA A 748 -9.37 35.54 -3.91
CA ALA A 748 -8.56 36.09 -4.97
C ALA A 748 -7.57 37.16 -4.46
N ILE A 749 -7.99 38.07 -3.58
CA ILE A 749 -7.09 39.10 -3.04
C ILE A 749 -5.93 38.52 -2.22
N ARG A 750 -6.18 37.43 -1.46
CA ARG A 750 -5.13 36.75 -0.68
C ARG A 750 -4.13 36.05 -1.60
N VAL A 751 -4.64 35.37 -2.63
CA VAL A 751 -3.83 34.71 -3.65
C VAL A 751 -2.95 35.72 -4.39
N LEU A 752 -3.53 36.85 -4.83
CA LEU A 752 -2.80 37.90 -5.55
C LEU A 752 -1.71 38.55 -4.69
N ARG A 753 -1.96 38.81 -3.40
CA ARG A 753 -0.97 39.39 -2.48
C ARG A 753 0.18 38.43 -2.16
N ALA A 754 -0.07 37.13 -2.20
CA ALA A 754 0.93 36.10 -1.91
C ALA A 754 1.76 35.68 -3.14
N SER A 755 1.60 36.35 -4.29
CA SER A 755 2.20 35.96 -5.56
C SER A 755 3.05 37.10 -6.14
N ASN A 756 4.35 36.86 -6.32
CA ASN A 756 5.28 37.85 -6.88
C ASN A 756 5.33 37.80 -8.41
N ASP A 757 5.16 36.61 -8.98
CA ASP A 757 5.14 36.39 -10.43
C ASP A 757 3.91 35.58 -10.90
N GLU A 758 3.79 35.37 -12.21
CA GLU A 758 2.66 34.63 -12.82
C GLU A 758 2.68 33.14 -12.48
N ARG A 759 3.86 32.53 -12.33
CA ARG A 759 4.01 31.12 -11.98
C ARG A 759 3.55 30.88 -10.54
N GLU A 760 3.99 31.72 -9.60
CA GLU A 760 3.52 31.70 -8.21
C GLU A 760 2.01 31.96 -8.12
N LEU A 761 1.48 32.88 -8.95
CA LEU A 761 0.05 33.12 -9.01
C LEU A 761 -0.73 31.86 -9.37
N ILE A 762 -0.31 31.12 -10.39
CA ILE A 762 -0.97 29.87 -10.81
C ILE A 762 -0.87 28.79 -9.72
N VAL A 763 0.28 28.65 -9.07
CA VAL A 763 0.48 27.71 -7.96
C VAL A 763 -0.40 28.07 -6.76
N ASN A 764 -0.51 29.36 -6.42
CA ASN A 764 -1.35 29.82 -5.31
C ASN A 764 -2.85 29.71 -5.63
N ILE A 765 -3.25 29.90 -6.89
CA ILE A 765 -4.61 29.58 -7.37
C ILE A 765 -4.91 28.10 -7.15
N LEU A 766 -4.01 27.19 -7.56
CA LEU A 766 -4.15 25.74 -7.33
C LEU A 766 -4.29 25.40 -5.82
N LYS A 767 -3.48 26.02 -4.97
CA LYS A 767 -3.59 25.87 -3.50
C LYS A 767 -4.96 26.32 -2.99
N ALA A 768 -5.47 27.45 -3.48
CA ALA A 768 -6.78 27.98 -3.11
C ALA A 768 -7.94 27.11 -3.61
N GLU A 769 -7.89 26.59 -4.85
CA GLU A 769 -8.88 25.64 -5.38
C GLU A 769 -8.94 24.38 -4.52
N ASN A 770 -7.76 23.86 -4.16
CA ASN A 770 -7.65 22.70 -3.26
C ASN A 770 -8.22 23.00 -1.87
N MET A 771 -8.01 24.20 -1.34
CA MET A 771 -8.55 24.58 -0.04
C MET A 771 -10.08 24.76 -0.09
N TYR A 772 -10.62 25.38 -1.14
CA TYR A 772 -12.06 25.47 -1.37
C TYR A 772 -12.70 24.08 -1.49
N ALA A 773 -12.09 23.18 -2.26
CA ALA A 773 -12.55 21.80 -2.37
C ALA A 773 -12.56 21.06 -1.02
N LYS A 774 -11.69 21.43 -0.07
CA LYS A 774 -11.68 20.92 1.31
C LYS A 774 -12.77 21.56 2.19
N THR A 775 -13.01 22.87 2.08
CA THR A 775 -13.88 23.62 3.01
C THR A 775 -15.32 23.76 2.54
N ARG A 776 -15.65 23.43 1.28
CA ARG A 776 -17.02 23.56 0.73
C ARG A 776 -18.11 22.88 1.58
N GLN A 777 -17.77 21.82 2.32
CA GLN A 777 -18.67 21.11 3.25
C GLN A 777 -19.22 21.96 4.41
N TYR A 778 -18.71 23.17 4.64
CA TYR A 778 -19.13 24.05 5.74
C TYR A 778 -19.92 25.30 5.28
N TRP A 779 -20.14 25.46 3.97
CA TRP A 779 -20.70 26.69 3.37
C TRP A 779 -21.99 26.46 2.56
N ASP A 780 -22.23 25.22 2.13
CA ASP A 780 -23.48 24.70 1.60
C ASP A 780 -24.20 23.94 2.73
#